data_AF-A0A8T6PDB0-F1
#
_entry.id   AF-A0A8T6PDB0-F1
#
_cell.length_a   1.000
_cell.length_b   1.000
_cell.length_c   1.000
_cell.angle_alpha   90.00
_cell.angle_beta   90.00
_cell.angle_gamma   90.00
#
_symmetry.space_group_name_H-M   'P 1'
#
loop_
_entity.id
_entity.type
_entity.pdbx_description
1 polymer ?
#
loop_
_entity_poly.entity_id
_entity_poly.type
_entity_poly.pdbx_seq_one_letter_code
_entity_poly.pdbx_strand_id
1 'polypeptide(L)'
;MKVYESDFIRNVAIAGHQGSGKTSLVENMLHLAGHTTRRGSVQDGTTVSDFDDDERDRQLSISNSIIPIEIENHKINLIDTPGYTDFQGEVQQAIRVSDAVMIVVDAVAGPEVGTELAFKFASDFNQPVIAVINRLDRENASFQNALNGLRERFPDHKFIPITLPIGEQDDFNGVVGAVSQRAYYLDGKAVEAPAELSELVENAHLEVVEAAAEADDVYIEKYFETGELSPDEIRDGMRKAARNADLNTVPVFVTGSNTGGVHTLMEALIAYVQPASGRRVGVKASPEAEELEFLKPPQTDDGPLAAYVFKSFTDKYGTLTYFRIFSGSIKSNDAVWNPNSEEEERLTQLMVVRGKEQFNVDELHAGDIGVVAKLRHTRTGDTLTTKDFGRIIPGPTFDQPIYAVAVHPKSQSDSAKIASTLTALSNADQTLRWRQDPATRQTVLEGMGSVQIDIAIKRSERLGCNMDTTVPKVPYQETITKTATAVYRHKKQTGGAGQFAEVHLRVEPQDPAEEFEFSSEIFGGSVSQPFVQSTEKGVRQVLGDGVIAGYPVVGVKAIIYDGKEHPVDSKDIAFQIAGRGAFREAFQEAGPALLEPIMYVEVTIPEDSMGDIMSDLTSRRGRVQGIDTLAGRSVIKAHVPLSEIQRYSNDLRSMTAGRGVFSMELSGYERVPSNLTEEIIAAHKAEEKSD
;
A
#
# COMPACT_ATOMS: atom_id res chain seq x y z
N MET A 1 -10.88 -16.93 -25.23
CA MET A 1 -9.42 -17.05 -25.07
C MET A 1 -9.09 -18.53 -24.98
N LYS A 2 -7.94 -18.97 -25.49
CA LYS A 2 -7.54 -20.39 -25.35
C LYS A 2 -7.15 -20.67 -23.89
N VAL A 3 -7.35 -21.92 -23.46
CA VAL A 3 -6.88 -22.42 -22.16
C VAL A 3 -5.43 -22.92 -22.32
N TYR A 4 -4.54 -22.53 -21.40
CA TYR A 4 -3.10 -22.82 -21.47
C TYR A 4 -2.65 -23.64 -20.26
N GLU A 5 -1.79 -24.63 -20.49
CA GLU A 5 -1.14 -25.38 -19.42
C GLU A 5 0.00 -24.57 -18.78
N SER A 6 0.35 -24.91 -17.54
CA SER A 6 1.31 -24.18 -16.68
C SER A 6 2.66 -23.86 -17.34
N ASP A 7 3.19 -24.76 -18.15
CA ASP A 7 4.49 -24.60 -18.80
C ASP A 7 4.50 -23.52 -19.91
N PHE A 8 3.32 -23.17 -20.43
CA PHE A 8 3.13 -22.18 -21.49
C PHE A 8 2.65 -20.82 -20.97
N ILE A 9 2.53 -20.67 -19.65
CA ILE A 9 2.11 -19.41 -19.00
C ILE A 9 3.35 -18.67 -18.50
N ARG A 10 3.35 -17.34 -18.69
CA ARG A 10 4.31 -16.40 -18.08
C ARG A 10 3.52 -15.28 -17.41
N ASN A 11 3.72 -15.05 -16.11
CA ASN A 11 3.10 -13.92 -15.42
C ASN A 11 4.15 -12.83 -15.17
N VAL A 12 3.92 -11.62 -15.65
CA VAL A 12 4.91 -10.54 -15.59
C VAL A 12 4.27 -9.28 -15.03
N ALA A 13 4.77 -8.79 -13.90
CA ALA A 13 4.41 -7.48 -13.39
C ALA A 13 5.26 -6.40 -14.07
N ILE A 14 4.64 -5.31 -14.50
CA ILE A 14 5.33 -4.19 -15.15
C ILE A 14 5.38 -3.02 -14.19
N ALA A 15 6.56 -2.75 -13.66
CA ALA A 15 6.77 -1.74 -12.62
C ALA A 15 7.79 -0.68 -13.06
N GLY A 16 7.89 0.41 -12.31
CA GLY A 16 8.77 1.53 -12.62
C GLY A 16 8.11 2.87 -12.36
N HIS A 17 8.88 3.96 -12.47
CA HIS A 17 8.40 5.30 -12.12
C HIS A 17 7.23 5.80 -12.97
N GLN A 18 6.48 6.76 -12.42
CA GLN A 18 5.44 7.44 -13.18
C GLN A 18 6.04 8.04 -14.44
N GLY A 19 5.38 7.83 -15.56
CA GLY A 19 5.85 8.40 -16.81
C GLY A 19 6.99 7.64 -17.49
N SER A 20 7.52 6.52 -16.97
CA SER A 20 8.55 5.73 -17.68
C SER A 20 8.06 5.01 -18.95
N GLY A 21 6.75 5.08 -19.23
CA GLY A 21 6.15 4.54 -20.45
C GLY A 21 5.69 3.08 -20.35
N LYS A 22 5.45 2.57 -19.14
CA LYS A 22 4.89 1.22 -18.86
C LYS A 22 3.66 0.89 -19.72
N THR A 23 2.59 1.67 -19.56
CA THR A 23 1.33 1.49 -20.29
C THR A 23 1.55 1.55 -21.80
N SER A 24 2.34 2.53 -22.29
CA SER A 24 2.65 2.64 -23.71
C SER A 24 3.42 1.43 -24.26
N LEU A 25 4.29 0.83 -23.46
CA LEU A 25 5.01 -0.39 -23.82
C LEU A 25 4.06 -1.60 -23.91
N VAL A 26 3.11 -1.71 -22.98
CA VAL A 26 2.06 -2.75 -23.02
C VAL A 26 1.21 -2.64 -24.27
N GLU A 27 0.78 -1.43 -24.63
CA GLU A 27 0.02 -1.18 -25.85
C GLU A 27 0.80 -1.57 -27.12
N ASN A 28 2.13 -1.34 -27.12
CA ASN A 28 2.99 -1.75 -28.22
C ASN A 28 3.04 -3.27 -28.36
N MET A 29 3.24 -3.98 -27.25
CA MET A 29 3.27 -5.45 -27.24
C MET A 29 1.93 -6.01 -27.73
N LEU A 30 0.80 -5.48 -27.24
CA LEU A 30 -0.53 -5.88 -27.67
C LEU A 30 -0.75 -5.70 -29.18
N HIS A 31 -0.34 -4.54 -29.71
CA HIS A 31 -0.51 -4.22 -31.12
C HIS A 31 0.36 -5.11 -32.00
N LEU A 32 1.62 -5.33 -31.62
CA LEU A 32 2.54 -6.19 -32.37
C LEU A 32 2.13 -7.66 -32.35
N ALA A 33 1.52 -8.12 -31.27
CA ALA A 33 0.93 -9.46 -31.19
C ALA A 33 -0.41 -9.59 -31.97
N GLY A 34 -0.89 -8.51 -32.59
CA GLY A 34 -2.10 -8.52 -33.43
C GLY A 34 -3.42 -8.51 -32.67
N HIS A 35 -3.39 -8.25 -31.36
CA HIS A 35 -4.58 -8.25 -30.50
C HIS A 35 -5.37 -6.93 -30.56
N THR A 36 -4.78 -5.87 -31.11
CA THR A 36 -5.45 -4.58 -31.36
C THR A 36 -5.23 -4.11 -32.80
N THR A 37 -6.27 -3.52 -33.41
CA THR A 37 -6.19 -3.01 -34.79
C THR A 37 -5.44 -1.69 -34.91
N ARG A 38 -5.35 -0.94 -33.81
CA ARG A 38 -4.61 0.33 -33.71
C ARG A 38 -3.88 0.36 -32.37
N ARG A 39 -2.73 1.02 -32.36
CA ARG A 39 -1.96 1.31 -31.16
C ARG A 39 -2.74 2.27 -30.25
N GLY A 40 -2.91 1.89 -28.98
CA GLY A 40 -3.52 2.74 -27.96
C GLY A 40 -2.61 3.89 -27.53
N SER A 41 -3.22 4.99 -27.09
CA SER A 41 -2.52 6.20 -26.64
C SER A 41 -3.13 6.67 -25.33
N VAL A 42 -2.26 6.91 -24.33
CA VAL A 42 -2.64 7.45 -23.01
C VAL A 42 -3.22 8.85 -23.17
N GLN A 43 -2.60 9.67 -24.02
CA GLN A 43 -3.03 11.04 -24.26
C GLN A 43 -4.43 11.09 -24.87
N ASP A 44 -4.75 10.14 -25.74
CA ASP A 44 -6.05 10.04 -26.41
C ASP A 44 -7.08 9.22 -25.61
N GLY A 45 -6.70 8.66 -24.46
CA GLY A 45 -7.57 7.82 -23.62
C GLY A 45 -8.02 6.51 -24.29
N THR A 46 -7.25 6.02 -25.27
CA THR A 46 -7.60 4.87 -26.13
C THR A 46 -6.90 3.56 -25.74
N THR A 47 -6.13 3.56 -24.65
CA THR A 47 -5.43 2.39 -24.13
C THR A 47 -6.40 1.29 -23.69
N VAL A 48 -5.97 0.04 -23.85
CA VAL A 48 -6.65 -1.14 -23.30
C VAL A 48 -6.41 -1.24 -21.80
N SER A 49 -5.21 -0.87 -21.33
CA SER A 49 -4.82 -0.96 -19.92
C SER A 49 -5.59 0.02 -19.02
N ASP A 50 -5.47 1.34 -19.28
CA ASP A 50 -6.17 2.39 -18.52
C ASP A 50 -7.62 2.56 -19.04
N PHE A 51 -8.52 1.69 -18.59
CA PHE A 51 -9.90 1.66 -19.09
C PHE A 51 -10.92 2.34 -18.17
N ASP A 52 -10.58 2.62 -16.91
CA ASP A 52 -11.45 3.36 -15.98
C ASP A 52 -11.48 4.86 -16.34
N ASP A 53 -12.64 5.50 -16.19
CA ASP A 53 -12.80 6.91 -16.51
C ASP A 53 -11.88 7.80 -15.64
N ASP A 54 -11.60 7.42 -14.39
CA ASP A 54 -10.69 8.16 -13.51
C ASP A 54 -9.24 8.14 -14.02
N GLU A 55 -8.81 7.03 -14.64
CA GLU A 55 -7.48 6.87 -15.21
C GLU A 55 -7.33 7.71 -16.47
N ARG A 56 -8.38 7.73 -17.32
CA ARG A 56 -8.44 8.57 -18.53
C ARG A 56 -8.45 10.05 -18.20
N ASP A 57 -9.27 10.48 -17.24
CA ASP A 57 -9.39 11.88 -16.85
C ASP A 57 -8.08 12.43 -16.26
N ARG A 58 -7.34 11.60 -15.51
CA ARG A 58 -6.09 11.98 -14.86
C ARG A 58 -4.84 11.67 -15.70
N GLN A 59 -4.97 10.93 -16.81
CA GLN A 59 -3.87 10.40 -17.61
C GLN A 59 -2.83 9.66 -16.75
N LEU A 60 -3.33 8.87 -15.79
CA LEU A 60 -2.54 8.16 -14.80
C LEU A 60 -3.18 6.79 -14.53
N SER A 61 -2.39 5.72 -14.61
CA SER A 61 -2.80 4.39 -14.15
C SER A 61 -2.98 4.38 -12.64
N ILE A 62 -4.15 3.93 -12.18
CA ILE A 62 -4.57 3.93 -10.77
C ILE A 62 -4.60 2.51 -10.22
N SER A 63 -4.94 1.53 -11.06
CA SER A 63 -5.12 0.16 -10.62
C SER A 63 -4.41 -0.83 -11.53
N ASN A 64 -4.08 -2.02 -11.02
CA ASN A 64 -3.48 -3.06 -11.85
C ASN A 64 -4.39 -3.49 -13.01
N SER A 65 -3.87 -3.49 -14.24
CA SER A 65 -4.60 -3.96 -15.43
C SER A 65 -4.00 -5.27 -15.93
N ILE A 66 -4.83 -6.29 -16.14
CA ILE A 66 -4.39 -7.60 -16.64
C ILE A 66 -4.56 -7.64 -18.16
N ILE A 67 -3.46 -7.90 -18.85
CA ILE A 67 -3.34 -7.86 -20.31
C ILE A 67 -2.67 -9.16 -20.80
N PRO A 68 -3.44 -10.22 -21.06
CA PRO A 68 -2.93 -11.46 -21.61
C PRO A 68 -2.63 -11.34 -23.11
N ILE A 69 -1.40 -11.65 -23.48
CA ILE A 69 -0.89 -11.70 -24.85
C ILE A 69 -0.65 -13.17 -25.23
N GLU A 70 -1.39 -13.65 -26.23
CA GLU A 70 -1.19 -14.98 -26.83
C GLU A 70 -0.19 -14.85 -27.99
N ILE A 71 0.98 -15.49 -27.86
CA ILE A 71 2.09 -15.44 -28.85
C ILE A 71 2.87 -16.76 -28.82
N GLU A 72 3.22 -17.33 -29.98
CA GLU A 72 4.02 -18.57 -30.09
C GLU A 72 3.57 -19.74 -29.18
N ASN A 73 2.26 -19.98 -29.10
CA ASN A 73 1.64 -20.97 -28.20
C ASN A 73 1.85 -20.73 -26.69
N HIS A 74 2.33 -19.55 -26.30
CA HIS A 74 2.42 -19.10 -24.92
C HIS A 74 1.34 -18.06 -24.62
N LYS A 75 1.02 -17.93 -23.34
CA LYS A 75 0.20 -16.85 -22.78
C LYS A 75 1.06 -16.04 -21.81
N ILE A 76 1.34 -14.80 -22.18
CA ILE A 76 2.03 -13.85 -21.31
C ILE A 76 0.97 -12.97 -20.65
N ASN A 77 0.73 -13.21 -19.37
CA ASN A 77 -0.13 -12.37 -18.54
C ASN A 77 0.68 -11.16 -18.07
N LEU A 78 0.54 -10.03 -18.78
CA LEU A 78 1.11 -8.76 -18.32
C LEU A 78 0.19 -8.15 -17.26
N ILE A 79 0.77 -7.71 -16.15
CA ILE A 79 0.09 -6.96 -15.10
C ILE A 79 0.68 -5.55 -15.12
N ASP A 80 0.02 -4.63 -15.80
CA ASP A 80 0.43 -3.23 -15.87
C ASP A 80 0.11 -2.55 -14.54
N THR A 81 1.12 -1.98 -13.88
CA THR A 81 0.98 -1.39 -12.54
C THR A 81 1.02 0.14 -12.57
N PRO A 82 0.35 0.80 -11.62
CA PRO A 82 0.55 2.23 -11.38
C PRO A 82 2.02 2.61 -11.16
N GLY A 83 2.41 3.80 -11.61
CA GLY A 83 3.74 4.37 -11.34
C GLY A 83 3.77 5.40 -10.21
N TYR A 84 2.59 5.79 -9.71
CA TYR A 84 2.46 6.81 -8.67
C TYR A 84 2.51 6.16 -7.29
N THR A 85 3.28 6.74 -6.37
CA THR A 85 3.61 6.13 -5.08
C THR A 85 2.40 5.99 -4.16
N ASP A 86 1.34 6.79 -4.34
CA ASP A 86 0.07 6.61 -3.61
C ASP A 86 -0.57 5.23 -3.86
N PHE A 87 -0.23 4.56 -4.97
CA PHE A 87 -0.75 3.24 -5.33
C PHE A 87 0.31 2.14 -5.22
N GLN A 88 1.34 2.33 -4.38
CA GLN A 88 2.39 1.32 -4.18
C GLN A 88 1.83 -0.04 -3.75
N GLY A 89 0.69 -0.05 -3.05
CA GLY A 89 0.03 -1.30 -2.65
C GLY A 89 -0.44 -2.15 -3.84
N GLU A 90 -0.89 -1.52 -4.93
CA GLU A 90 -1.23 -2.23 -6.18
C GLU A 90 0.03 -2.85 -6.78
N VAL A 91 1.17 -2.13 -6.79
CA VAL A 91 2.45 -2.65 -7.32
C VAL A 91 2.92 -3.87 -6.53
N GLN A 92 2.86 -3.82 -5.20
CA GLN A 92 3.21 -4.96 -4.34
C GLN A 92 2.33 -6.18 -4.63
N GLN A 93 1.01 -5.98 -4.78
CA GLN A 93 0.08 -7.07 -5.12
C GLN A 93 0.39 -7.69 -6.48
N ALA A 94 0.67 -6.87 -7.50
CA ALA A 94 1.02 -7.36 -8.84
C ALA A 94 2.32 -8.17 -8.83
N ILE A 95 3.37 -7.67 -8.16
CA ILE A 95 4.66 -8.37 -8.03
C ILE A 95 4.47 -9.69 -7.28
N ARG A 96 3.66 -9.70 -6.21
CA ARG A 96 3.36 -10.92 -5.43
C ARG A 96 2.77 -12.04 -6.28
N VAL A 97 1.96 -11.72 -7.29
CA VAL A 97 1.34 -12.69 -8.21
C VAL A 97 2.04 -12.81 -9.55
N SER A 98 3.23 -12.23 -9.72
CA SER A 98 4.04 -12.42 -10.93
C SER A 98 5.08 -13.53 -10.78
N ASP A 99 5.66 -13.98 -11.90
CA ASP A 99 6.81 -14.89 -11.95
C ASP A 99 8.12 -14.14 -12.28
N ALA A 100 8.01 -12.90 -12.75
CA ALA A 100 9.10 -11.97 -12.93
C ALA A 100 8.57 -10.53 -12.92
N VAL A 101 9.46 -9.57 -12.61
CA VAL A 101 9.17 -8.14 -12.66
C VAL A 101 9.91 -7.50 -13.82
N MET A 102 9.17 -6.90 -14.75
CA MET A 102 9.73 -6.07 -15.81
C MET A 102 9.76 -4.61 -15.33
N ILE A 103 10.95 -4.11 -15.00
CA ILE A 103 11.16 -2.75 -14.50
C ILE A 103 11.49 -1.83 -15.67
N VAL A 104 10.59 -0.89 -15.96
CA VAL A 104 10.71 0.07 -17.06
C VAL A 104 11.33 1.37 -16.56
N VAL A 105 12.45 1.76 -17.17
CA VAL A 105 13.26 2.92 -16.84
C VAL A 105 13.25 3.88 -18.03
N ASP A 106 13.03 5.17 -17.79
CA ASP A 106 13.07 6.18 -18.85
C ASP A 106 14.53 6.48 -19.23
N ALA A 107 14.85 6.48 -20.52
CA ALA A 107 16.22 6.69 -21.00
C ALA A 107 16.74 8.12 -20.81
N VAL A 108 15.87 9.10 -20.51
CA VAL A 108 16.27 10.49 -20.20
C VAL A 108 16.49 10.64 -18.70
N ALA A 109 15.51 10.23 -17.89
CA ALA A 109 15.55 10.42 -16.45
C ALA A 109 16.44 9.40 -15.71
N GLY A 110 16.60 8.19 -16.25
CA GLY A 110 17.28 7.09 -15.57
C GLY A 110 16.43 6.48 -14.43
N PRO A 111 17.05 5.76 -13.48
CA PRO A 111 16.32 5.16 -12.37
C PRO A 111 15.83 6.21 -11.37
N GLU A 112 14.55 6.12 -11.01
CA GLU A 112 13.87 7.02 -10.08
C GLU A 112 13.26 6.23 -8.91
N VAL A 113 12.54 6.90 -8.01
CA VAL A 113 11.99 6.25 -6.79
C VAL A 113 11.03 5.10 -7.08
N GLY A 114 10.27 5.18 -8.18
CA GLY A 114 9.42 4.07 -8.59
C GLY A 114 10.23 2.84 -9.03
N THR A 115 11.43 3.06 -9.57
CA THR A 115 12.39 2.00 -9.89
C THR A 115 12.93 1.37 -8.61
N GLU A 116 13.33 2.19 -7.63
CA GLU A 116 13.81 1.71 -6.32
C GLU A 116 12.77 0.86 -5.58
N LEU A 117 11.53 1.34 -5.52
CA LEU A 117 10.43 0.58 -4.91
C LEU A 117 10.17 -0.73 -5.64
N ALA A 118 10.23 -0.74 -6.98
CA ALA A 118 10.04 -1.95 -7.76
C ALA A 118 11.14 -3.00 -7.47
N PHE A 119 12.40 -2.61 -7.37
CA PHE A 119 13.49 -3.51 -6.97
C PHE A 119 13.32 -4.01 -5.53
N LYS A 120 12.96 -3.13 -4.59
CA LYS A 120 12.66 -3.53 -3.21
C LYS A 120 11.57 -4.60 -3.16
N PHE A 121 10.44 -4.35 -3.82
CA PHE A 121 9.32 -5.29 -3.82
C PHE A 121 9.64 -6.60 -4.56
N ALA A 122 10.45 -6.55 -5.63
CA ALA A 122 10.93 -7.76 -6.29
C ALA A 122 11.77 -8.62 -5.32
N SER A 123 12.66 -7.97 -4.55
CA SER A 123 13.45 -8.62 -3.50
C SER A 123 12.57 -9.20 -2.38
N ASP A 124 11.58 -8.45 -1.90
CA ASP A 124 10.67 -8.88 -0.82
C ASP A 124 9.93 -10.20 -1.17
N PHE A 125 9.65 -10.44 -2.46
CA PHE A 125 8.95 -11.65 -2.94
C PHE A 125 9.86 -12.66 -3.66
N ASN A 126 11.17 -12.46 -3.60
CA ASN A 126 12.20 -13.21 -4.32
C ASN A 126 11.83 -13.44 -5.80
N GLN A 127 11.62 -12.34 -6.52
CA GLN A 127 11.23 -12.35 -7.94
C GLN A 127 12.41 -11.94 -8.83
N PRO A 128 12.66 -12.67 -9.93
CA PRO A 128 13.64 -12.26 -10.91
C PRO A 128 13.21 -10.96 -11.62
N VAL A 129 14.19 -10.16 -12.01
CA VAL A 129 13.98 -8.84 -12.61
C VAL A 129 14.52 -8.79 -14.03
N ILE A 130 13.76 -8.17 -14.92
CA ILE A 130 14.19 -7.76 -16.27
C ILE A 130 14.10 -6.24 -16.33
N ALA A 131 15.16 -5.56 -16.74
CA ALA A 131 15.15 -4.11 -16.90
C ALA A 131 14.91 -3.72 -18.37
N VAL A 132 14.09 -2.70 -18.59
CA VAL A 132 13.81 -2.14 -19.91
C VAL A 132 14.10 -0.65 -19.90
N ILE A 133 15.12 -0.22 -20.62
CA ILE A 133 15.42 1.18 -20.88
C ILE A 133 14.56 1.62 -22.07
N ASN A 134 13.57 2.46 -21.79
CA ASN A 134 12.52 2.82 -22.73
C ASN A 134 12.66 4.28 -23.20
N ARG A 135 12.01 4.60 -24.33
CA ARG A 135 11.94 5.95 -24.92
C ARG A 135 13.29 6.52 -25.32
N LEU A 136 14.15 5.67 -25.88
CA LEU A 136 15.43 6.11 -26.41
C LEU A 136 15.30 7.09 -27.59
N ASP A 137 14.11 7.20 -28.18
CA ASP A 137 13.74 8.15 -29.23
C ASP A 137 13.51 9.60 -28.75
N ARG A 138 13.71 9.89 -27.46
CA ARG A 138 13.52 11.24 -26.91
C ARG A 138 14.80 12.07 -26.95
N GLU A 139 14.64 13.38 -27.03
CA GLU A 139 15.73 14.34 -26.86
C GLU A 139 16.41 14.14 -25.49
N ASN A 140 17.75 14.18 -25.47
CA ASN A 140 18.60 13.90 -24.30
C ASN A 140 18.54 12.46 -23.77
N ALA A 141 17.88 11.53 -24.46
CA ALA A 141 17.93 10.12 -24.08
C ALA A 141 19.34 9.56 -24.29
N SER A 142 19.79 8.73 -23.35
CA SER A 142 21.08 8.04 -23.44
C SER A 142 21.01 6.67 -22.76
N PHE A 143 21.30 5.63 -23.54
CA PHE A 143 21.32 4.26 -23.03
C PHE A 143 22.42 4.08 -21.98
N GLN A 144 23.62 4.61 -22.27
CA GLN A 144 24.77 4.44 -21.38
C GLN A 144 24.55 5.12 -20.03
N ASN A 145 23.98 6.32 -20.01
CA ASN A 145 23.70 7.03 -18.77
C ASN A 145 22.64 6.30 -17.93
N ALA A 146 21.56 5.83 -18.56
CA ALA A 146 20.52 5.07 -17.86
C ALA A 146 21.05 3.73 -17.30
N LEU A 147 21.87 3.01 -18.07
CA LEU A 147 22.52 1.77 -17.63
C LEU A 147 23.51 2.01 -16.49
N ASN A 148 24.35 3.04 -16.59
CA ASN A 148 25.28 3.40 -15.52
C ASN A 148 24.52 3.82 -14.25
N GLY A 149 23.44 4.60 -14.38
CA GLY A 149 22.58 4.95 -13.26
C GLY A 149 21.98 3.73 -12.56
N LEU A 150 21.56 2.72 -13.31
CA LEU A 150 21.12 1.44 -12.75
C LEU A 150 22.24 0.74 -11.97
N ARG A 151 23.44 0.63 -12.55
CA ARG A 151 24.62 0.00 -11.92
C ARG A 151 25.05 0.74 -10.65
N GLU A 152 25.03 2.06 -10.65
CA GLU A 152 25.37 2.89 -9.49
C GLU A 152 24.32 2.78 -8.38
N ARG A 153 23.03 2.75 -8.75
CA ARG A 153 21.93 2.71 -7.77
C ARG A 153 21.72 1.34 -7.15
N PHE A 154 22.03 0.27 -7.89
CA PHE A 154 21.84 -1.12 -7.48
C PHE A 154 23.14 -1.92 -7.66
N PRO A 155 24.19 -1.64 -6.86
CA PRO A 155 25.51 -2.24 -7.04
C PRO A 155 25.54 -3.77 -6.81
N ASP A 156 24.56 -4.30 -6.07
CA ASP A 156 24.42 -5.73 -5.81
C ASP A 156 23.80 -6.51 -7.00
N HIS A 157 23.40 -5.80 -8.06
CA HIS A 157 22.78 -6.38 -9.26
C HIS A 157 23.73 -6.33 -10.46
N LYS A 158 23.77 -7.43 -11.23
CA LYS A 158 24.54 -7.54 -12.47
C LYS A 158 23.64 -7.20 -13.65
N PHE A 159 23.74 -5.97 -14.15
CA PHE A 159 22.98 -5.51 -15.32
C PHE A 159 23.68 -5.94 -16.62
N ILE A 160 23.09 -6.92 -17.31
CA ILE A 160 23.63 -7.56 -18.52
C ILE A 160 22.88 -7.05 -19.76
N PRO A 161 23.51 -6.26 -20.64
CA PRO A 161 22.89 -5.78 -21.87
C PRO A 161 22.58 -6.92 -22.85
N ILE A 162 21.31 -7.30 -22.97
CA ILE A 162 20.88 -8.30 -23.97
C ILE A 162 20.63 -7.66 -25.32
N THR A 163 20.17 -6.41 -25.33
CA THR A 163 20.02 -5.61 -26.55
C THR A 163 20.72 -4.28 -26.38
N LEU A 164 21.40 -3.85 -27.45
CA LEU A 164 22.07 -2.56 -27.57
C LEU A 164 21.33 -1.70 -28.60
N PRO A 165 21.25 -0.37 -28.42
CA PRO A 165 20.58 0.48 -29.38
C PRO A 165 21.37 0.70 -30.67
N ILE A 166 20.65 0.91 -31.77
CA ILE A 166 21.18 1.43 -33.03
C ILE A 166 20.73 2.88 -33.17
N GLY A 167 21.65 3.81 -32.93
CA GLY A 167 21.35 5.23 -32.78
C GLY A 167 20.72 5.58 -31.44
N GLU A 168 20.57 6.87 -31.16
CA GLU A 168 19.85 7.41 -29.99
C GLU A 168 19.03 8.62 -30.45
N GLN A 169 18.02 9.01 -29.65
CA GLN A 169 17.15 10.16 -29.94
C GLN A 169 16.48 10.01 -31.31
N ASP A 170 16.46 11.07 -32.12
CA ASP A 170 15.88 11.05 -33.47
C ASP A 170 16.53 10.01 -34.41
N ASP A 171 17.77 9.59 -34.13
CA ASP A 171 18.50 8.59 -34.91
C ASP A 171 18.24 7.15 -34.44
N PHE A 172 17.51 6.95 -33.33
CA PHE A 172 17.18 5.61 -32.83
C PHE A 172 16.27 4.86 -33.81
N ASN A 173 16.78 3.78 -34.39
CA ASN A 173 16.08 3.07 -35.46
C ASN A 173 16.06 1.53 -35.31
N GLY A 174 16.65 0.98 -34.26
CA GLY A 174 16.64 -0.46 -34.02
C GLY A 174 17.48 -0.88 -32.82
N VAL A 175 17.62 -2.19 -32.65
CA VAL A 175 18.46 -2.79 -31.60
C VAL A 175 19.32 -3.92 -32.16
N VAL A 176 20.47 -4.19 -31.53
CA VAL A 176 21.30 -5.37 -31.81
C VAL A 176 21.25 -6.30 -30.60
N GLY A 177 20.94 -7.58 -30.83
CA GLY A 177 20.96 -8.59 -29.77
C GLY A 177 22.38 -9.08 -29.49
N ALA A 178 22.83 -9.03 -28.24
CA ALA A 178 24.14 -9.53 -27.82
C ALA A 178 24.26 -11.06 -27.95
N VAL A 179 23.15 -11.79 -27.75
CA VAL A 179 23.11 -13.26 -27.89
C VAL A 179 23.06 -13.70 -29.36
N SER A 180 22.23 -13.05 -30.17
CA SER A 180 22.04 -13.41 -31.58
C SER A 180 23.10 -12.78 -32.49
N GLN A 181 23.75 -11.69 -32.06
CA GLN A 181 24.63 -10.82 -32.85
C GLN A 181 23.95 -10.36 -34.15
N ARG A 182 22.63 -10.10 -34.08
CA ARG A 182 21.79 -9.64 -35.20
C ARG A 182 21.10 -8.33 -34.85
N ALA A 183 20.90 -7.49 -35.85
CA ALA A 183 20.12 -6.27 -35.74
C ALA A 183 18.63 -6.51 -36.02
N TYR A 184 17.78 -5.76 -35.33
CA TYR A 184 16.33 -5.78 -35.42
C TYR A 184 15.82 -4.34 -35.53
N TYR A 185 15.20 -4.03 -36.67
CA TYR A 185 14.61 -2.72 -36.95
C TYR A 185 13.07 -2.82 -36.90
N LEU A 186 12.36 -1.97 -37.64
CA LEU A 186 10.89 -1.86 -37.62
C LEU A 186 10.15 -3.15 -37.97
N ASP A 187 10.67 -3.96 -38.89
CA ASP A 187 9.98 -5.17 -39.35
C ASP A 187 10.17 -6.38 -38.42
N GLY A 188 10.94 -6.20 -37.34
CA GLY A 188 11.25 -7.26 -36.37
C GLY A 188 12.10 -8.39 -36.94
N LYS A 189 12.61 -8.25 -38.17
CA LYS A 189 13.42 -9.32 -38.80
C LYS A 189 14.88 -9.17 -38.44
N ALA A 190 15.50 -10.31 -38.15
CA ALA A 190 16.93 -10.38 -37.93
C ALA A 190 17.71 -10.08 -39.22
N VAL A 191 18.54 -9.05 -39.18
CA VAL A 191 19.48 -8.69 -40.25
C VAL A 191 20.91 -8.60 -39.70
N GLU A 192 21.88 -8.40 -40.58
CA GLU A 192 23.29 -8.22 -40.19
C GLU A 192 23.45 -6.94 -39.35
N ALA A 193 24.25 -7.03 -38.28
CA ALA A 193 24.50 -5.90 -37.39
C ALA A 193 25.39 -4.85 -38.08
N PRO A 194 25.20 -3.54 -37.80
CA PRO A 194 26.09 -2.50 -38.29
C PRO A 194 27.53 -2.73 -37.81
N ALA A 195 28.49 -2.68 -38.74
CA ALA A 195 29.91 -2.91 -38.44
C ALA A 195 30.47 -1.92 -37.39
N GLU A 196 29.90 -0.71 -37.33
CA GLU A 196 30.25 0.33 -36.36
C GLU A 196 29.99 -0.08 -34.90
N LEU A 197 29.06 -1.03 -34.67
CA LEU A 197 28.72 -1.53 -33.34
C LEU A 197 29.44 -2.83 -32.98
N SER A 198 30.32 -3.37 -33.84
CA SER A 198 30.93 -4.70 -33.63
C SER A 198 31.63 -4.82 -32.28
N GLU A 199 32.44 -3.83 -31.92
CA GLU A 199 33.19 -3.83 -30.64
C GLU A 199 32.23 -3.78 -29.43
N LEU A 200 31.18 -2.97 -29.49
CA LEU A 200 30.17 -2.88 -28.42
C LEU A 200 29.39 -4.19 -28.28
N VAL A 201 29.03 -4.81 -29.41
CA VAL A 201 28.31 -6.09 -29.44
C VAL A 201 29.19 -7.23 -28.92
N GLU A 202 30.47 -7.26 -29.27
CA GLU A 202 31.43 -8.24 -28.76
C GLU A 202 31.60 -8.11 -27.23
N ASN A 203 31.73 -6.89 -26.71
CA ASN A 203 31.81 -6.65 -25.28
C ASN A 203 30.53 -7.08 -24.54
N ALA A 204 29.35 -6.71 -25.05
CA ALA A 204 28.08 -7.16 -24.45
C ALA A 204 27.89 -8.68 -24.56
N HIS A 205 28.35 -9.29 -25.66
CA HIS A 205 28.33 -10.74 -25.81
C HIS A 205 29.20 -11.43 -24.76
N LEU A 206 30.38 -10.88 -24.46
CA LEU A 206 31.24 -11.39 -23.40
C LEU A 206 30.54 -11.31 -22.03
N GLU A 207 29.90 -10.17 -21.70
CA GLU A 207 29.12 -10.04 -20.44
C GLU A 207 28.01 -11.11 -20.34
N VAL A 208 27.33 -11.42 -21.45
CA VAL A 208 26.33 -12.50 -21.51
C VAL A 208 26.97 -13.88 -21.28
N VAL A 209 28.11 -14.17 -21.92
CA VAL A 209 28.81 -15.45 -21.77
C VAL A 209 29.26 -15.66 -20.34
N GLU A 210 29.83 -14.63 -19.71
CA GLU A 210 30.25 -14.65 -18.31
C GLU A 210 29.05 -14.91 -17.38
N ALA A 211 27.96 -14.16 -17.54
CA ALA A 211 26.76 -14.36 -16.73
C ALA A 211 26.12 -15.75 -16.95
N ALA A 212 26.17 -16.28 -18.17
CA ALA A 212 25.69 -17.62 -18.48
C ALA A 212 26.56 -18.72 -17.85
N ALA A 213 27.87 -18.53 -17.82
CA ALA A 213 28.81 -19.46 -17.19
C ALA A 213 28.61 -19.48 -15.67
N GLU A 214 28.53 -18.32 -15.02
CA GLU A 214 28.37 -18.19 -13.56
C GLU A 214 27.07 -18.80 -13.00
N ALA A 215 26.04 -18.96 -13.84
CA ALA A 215 24.74 -19.47 -13.41
C ALA A 215 24.66 -21.00 -13.27
N ASP A 216 25.68 -21.74 -13.73
CA ASP A 216 25.72 -23.20 -13.68
C ASP A 216 27.15 -23.71 -13.46
N ASP A 217 27.34 -24.53 -12.42
CA ASP A 217 28.65 -25.10 -12.07
C ASP A 217 29.32 -25.84 -13.25
N VAL A 218 28.53 -26.50 -14.11
CA VAL A 218 29.06 -27.20 -15.28
C VAL A 218 29.57 -26.21 -16.34
N TYR A 219 28.87 -25.09 -16.52
CA TYR A 219 29.25 -24.09 -17.51
C TYR A 219 30.45 -23.26 -17.07
N ILE A 220 30.54 -22.91 -15.78
CA ILE A 220 31.72 -22.19 -15.27
C ILE A 220 32.99 -23.04 -15.34
N GLU A 221 32.92 -24.33 -14.99
CA GLU A 221 34.06 -25.25 -15.11
C GLU A 221 34.53 -25.37 -16.57
N LYS A 222 33.58 -25.61 -17.49
CA LYS A 222 33.89 -25.70 -18.93
C LYS A 222 34.51 -24.40 -19.45
N TYR A 223 33.95 -23.24 -19.07
CA TYR A 223 34.48 -21.95 -19.49
C TYR A 223 35.91 -21.72 -19.01
N PHE A 224 36.27 -22.13 -17.79
CA PHE A 224 37.66 -22.07 -17.31
C PHE A 224 38.60 -23.03 -18.05
N GLU A 225 38.12 -24.19 -18.49
CA GLU A 225 38.93 -25.17 -19.22
C GLU A 225 39.15 -24.81 -20.70
N THR A 226 38.09 -24.40 -21.40
CA THR A 226 38.09 -24.22 -22.86
C THR A 226 38.03 -22.77 -23.31
N GLY A 227 37.63 -21.84 -22.44
CA GLY A 227 37.43 -20.42 -22.77
C GLY A 227 36.19 -20.12 -23.62
N GLU A 228 35.37 -21.13 -23.94
CA GLU A 228 34.26 -21.01 -24.89
C GLU A 228 33.05 -21.83 -24.45
N LEU A 229 31.85 -21.27 -24.62
CA LEU A 229 30.55 -21.94 -24.51
C LEU A 229 29.87 -21.98 -25.88
N SER A 230 29.14 -23.04 -26.18
CA SER A 230 28.34 -23.11 -27.41
C SER A 230 27.12 -22.16 -27.32
N PRO A 231 26.56 -21.72 -28.46
CA PRO A 231 25.39 -20.84 -28.46
C PRO A 231 24.18 -21.37 -27.66
N ASP A 232 23.98 -22.68 -27.62
CA ASP A 232 22.88 -23.28 -26.86
C ASP A 232 23.16 -23.31 -25.36
N GLU A 233 24.42 -23.53 -24.95
CA GLU A 233 24.85 -23.43 -23.56
C GLU A 233 24.76 -21.99 -23.05
N ILE A 234 25.16 -21.00 -23.87
CA ILE A 234 25.02 -19.57 -23.52
C ILE A 234 23.55 -19.23 -23.30
N ARG A 235 22.65 -19.68 -24.19
CA ARG A 235 21.20 -19.45 -24.04
C ARG A 235 20.65 -20.12 -22.79
N ASP A 236 21.03 -21.35 -22.51
CA ASP A 236 20.57 -22.07 -21.33
C ASP A 236 21.09 -21.45 -20.03
N GLY A 237 22.39 -21.17 -19.96
CA GLY A 237 23.03 -20.51 -18.82
C GLY A 237 22.42 -19.14 -18.55
N MET A 238 22.23 -18.31 -19.57
CA MET A 238 21.61 -17.00 -19.40
C MET A 238 20.13 -17.09 -18.96
N ARG A 239 19.39 -18.12 -19.40
CA ARG A 239 18.03 -18.37 -18.89
C ARG A 239 18.05 -18.75 -17.42
N LYS A 240 18.99 -19.59 -16.98
CA LYS A 240 19.17 -19.94 -15.56
C LYS A 240 19.54 -18.69 -14.75
N ALA A 241 20.45 -17.87 -15.26
CA ALA A 241 20.86 -16.61 -14.66
C ALA A 241 19.67 -15.66 -14.44
N ALA A 242 18.90 -15.43 -15.51
CA ALA A 242 17.77 -14.49 -15.49
C ALA A 242 16.59 -14.95 -14.63
N ARG A 243 16.37 -16.27 -14.49
CA ARG A 243 15.24 -16.84 -13.74
C ARG A 243 15.53 -17.00 -12.25
N ASN A 244 16.81 -16.97 -11.85
CA ASN A 244 17.20 -17.13 -10.47
C ASN A 244 17.40 -15.77 -9.81
N ALA A 245 16.43 -15.38 -8.97
CA ALA A 245 16.48 -14.13 -8.22
C ALA A 245 17.71 -14.04 -7.30
N ASP A 246 18.22 -15.16 -6.79
CA ASP A 246 19.36 -15.18 -5.86
C ASP A 246 20.70 -14.82 -6.54
N LEU A 247 20.76 -14.87 -7.88
CA LEU A 247 21.97 -14.48 -8.64
C LEU A 247 22.03 -12.97 -8.92
N ASN A 248 20.95 -12.23 -8.67
CA ASN A 248 20.82 -10.80 -8.98
C ASN A 248 21.23 -10.41 -10.42
N THR A 249 21.14 -11.35 -11.37
CA THR A 249 21.42 -11.09 -12.78
C THR A 249 20.19 -10.46 -13.43
N VAL A 250 20.34 -9.26 -13.96
CA VAL A 250 19.26 -8.46 -14.56
C VAL A 250 19.50 -8.29 -16.06
N PRO A 251 18.79 -9.04 -16.92
CA PRO A 251 18.80 -8.80 -18.35
C PRO A 251 18.28 -7.39 -18.68
N VAL A 252 19.04 -6.64 -19.47
CA VAL A 252 18.68 -5.28 -19.89
C VAL A 252 18.26 -5.25 -21.36
N PHE A 253 17.07 -4.72 -21.59
CA PHE A 253 16.50 -4.51 -22.92
C PHE A 253 16.32 -3.03 -23.23
N VAL A 254 16.31 -2.70 -24.52
CA VAL A 254 16.14 -1.33 -25.00
C VAL A 254 14.91 -1.23 -25.90
N THR A 255 14.07 -0.23 -25.63
CA THR A 255 12.87 0.04 -26.42
C THR A 255 12.70 1.53 -26.68
N GLY A 256 11.87 1.87 -27.67
CA GLY A 256 11.51 3.23 -28.01
C GLY A 256 10.30 3.25 -28.95
N SER A 257 10.22 4.26 -29.81
CA SER A 257 9.20 4.35 -30.87
C SER A 257 9.27 3.21 -31.89
N ASN A 258 10.46 2.61 -32.08
CA ASN A 258 10.69 1.48 -32.95
C ASN A 258 10.18 0.14 -32.39
N THR A 259 9.61 -0.70 -33.25
CA THR A 259 9.01 -1.99 -32.92
C THR A 259 10.01 -3.14 -32.77
N GLY A 260 11.22 -3.04 -33.32
CA GLY A 260 12.27 -4.07 -33.24
C GLY A 260 12.67 -4.42 -31.81
N GLY A 261 12.87 -3.41 -30.96
CA GLY A 261 13.16 -3.61 -29.53
C GLY A 261 12.02 -4.35 -28.82
N VAL A 262 10.77 -3.97 -29.10
CA VAL A 262 9.59 -4.61 -28.49
C VAL A 262 9.43 -6.06 -28.94
N HIS A 263 9.72 -6.39 -30.20
CA HIS A 263 9.73 -7.77 -30.69
C HIS A 263 10.73 -8.64 -29.91
N THR A 264 11.99 -8.19 -29.82
CA THR A 264 13.02 -8.94 -29.08
C THR A 264 12.68 -9.10 -27.59
N LEU A 265 12.03 -8.09 -27.00
CA LEU A 265 11.57 -8.15 -25.62
C LEU A 265 10.46 -9.20 -25.43
N MET A 266 9.48 -9.29 -26.34
CA MET A 266 8.42 -10.32 -26.23
C MET A 266 8.98 -11.75 -26.34
N GLU A 267 9.91 -11.99 -27.26
CA GLU A 267 10.62 -13.28 -27.35
C GLU A 267 11.41 -13.57 -26.06
N ALA A 268 12.07 -12.55 -25.52
CA ALA A 268 12.82 -12.66 -24.27
C ALA A 268 11.92 -12.96 -23.07
N LEU A 269 10.69 -12.43 -23.00
CA LEU A 269 9.77 -12.76 -21.90
C LEU A 269 9.43 -14.25 -21.89
N ILE A 270 9.30 -14.90 -23.06
CA ILE A 270 9.08 -16.35 -23.14
C ILE A 270 10.31 -17.11 -22.62
N ALA A 271 11.51 -16.62 -22.97
CA ALA A 271 12.78 -17.26 -22.65
C ALA A 271 13.23 -17.03 -21.20
N TYR A 272 13.17 -15.82 -20.69
CA TYR A 272 13.78 -15.41 -19.41
C TYR A 272 12.80 -15.37 -18.25
N VAL A 273 11.49 -15.33 -18.49
CA VAL A 273 10.51 -15.51 -17.41
C VAL A 273 10.33 -17.01 -17.16
N GLN A 274 10.34 -17.41 -15.88
CA GLN A 274 10.13 -18.79 -15.51
C GLN A 274 8.69 -19.22 -15.87
N PRO A 275 8.48 -20.46 -16.38
CA PRO A 275 7.14 -21.01 -16.48
C PRO A 275 6.45 -21.01 -15.12
N ALA A 276 5.13 -20.82 -15.10
CA ALA A 276 4.38 -20.73 -13.85
C ALA A 276 4.45 -22.03 -13.03
N SER A 277 4.66 -23.19 -13.67
CA SER A 277 4.93 -24.48 -13.02
C SER A 277 6.19 -24.46 -12.15
N GLY A 278 7.16 -23.60 -12.45
CA GLY A 278 8.41 -23.48 -11.70
C GLY A 278 8.30 -22.64 -10.42
N ARG A 279 7.16 -22.00 -10.16
CA ARG A 279 7.00 -21.07 -9.03
C ARG A 279 7.06 -21.82 -7.71
N ARG A 280 7.89 -21.33 -6.79
CA ARG A 280 7.88 -21.73 -5.38
C ARG A 280 6.86 -20.90 -4.61
N VAL A 281 6.04 -21.53 -3.78
CA VAL A 281 4.90 -20.88 -3.11
C VAL A 281 4.99 -21.09 -1.61
N GLY A 282 5.16 -20.01 -0.86
CA GLY A 282 5.08 -20.05 0.60
C GLY A 282 3.62 -20.17 1.06
N VAL A 283 3.36 -20.99 2.07
CA VAL A 283 2.04 -21.18 2.67
C VAL A 283 2.15 -21.28 4.20
N LYS A 284 1.10 -20.87 4.91
CA LYS A 284 0.99 -20.85 6.37
C LYS A 284 -0.20 -21.67 6.85
N ALA A 285 -0.13 -22.16 8.08
CA ALA A 285 -1.23 -22.92 8.69
C ALA A 285 -2.45 -22.04 9.07
N SER A 286 -2.24 -20.77 9.43
CA SER A 286 -3.27 -19.77 9.72
C SER A 286 -2.72 -18.36 9.42
N PRO A 287 -3.55 -17.30 9.45
CA PRO A 287 -3.08 -15.93 9.24
C PRO A 287 -1.99 -15.51 10.25
N GLU A 288 -2.11 -15.98 11.51
CA GLU A 288 -1.23 -15.64 12.63
C GLU A 288 0.02 -16.53 12.71
N ALA A 289 0.08 -17.62 11.94
CA ALA A 289 1.21 -18.53 11.98
C ALA A 289 2.50 -17.84 11.47
N GLU A 290 3.59 -18.02 12.19
CA GLU A 290 4.90 -17.50 11.79
C GLU A 290 5.63 -18.44 10.83
N GLU A 291 5.45 -19.76 11.00
CA GLU A 291 6.13 -20.77 10.20
C GLU A 291 5.62 -20.79 8.75
N LEU A 292 6.58 -20.77 7.81
CA LEU A 292 6.33 -20.77 6.37
C LEU A 292 6.71 -22.15 5.79
N GLU A 293 5.69 -22.90 5.37
CA GLU A 293 5.85 -24.12 4.56
C GLU A 293 5.94 -23.72 3.08
N PHE A 294 6.48 -24.60 2.23
CA PHE A 294 6.60 -24.32 0.80
C PHE A 294 6.06 -25.45 -0.07
N LEU A 295 5.16 -25.11 -0.99
CA LEU A 295 4.83 -25.99 -2.11
C LEU A 295 6.00 -25.99 -3.09
N LYS A 296 6.60 -27.17 -3.30
CA LYS A 296 7.75 -27.33 -4.18
C LYS A 296 7.30 -27.45 -5.64
N PRO A 297 8.01 -26.82 -6.58
CA PRO A 297 7.78 -27.06 -8.00
C PRO A 297 8.13 -28.51 -8.38
N PRO A 298 7.60 -29.04 -9.50
CA PRO A 298 6.67 -28.37 -10.39
C PRO A 298 5.26 -28.26 -9.79
N GLN A 299 4.63 -27.10 -9.94
CA GLN A 299 3.21 -26.92 -9.64
C GLN A 299 2.39 -27.57 -10.76
N THR A 300 1.37 -28.34 -10.38
CA THR A 300 0.53 -29.10 -11.32
C THR A 300 -0.95 -28.95 -10.97
N ASP A 301 -1.81 -29.30 -11.93
CA ASP A 301 -3.26 -29.28 -11.75
C ASP A 301 -3.79 -30.31 -10.75
N ASP A 302 -3.04 -31.39 -10.54
CA ASP A 302 -3.34 -32.45 -9.56
C ASP A 302 -2.85 -32.10 -8.14
N GLY A 303 -2.10 -31.00 -8.00
CA GLY A 303 -1.63 -30.50 -6.72
C GLY A 303 -2.77 -29.97 -5.83
N PRO A 304 -2.50 -29.71 -4.53
CA PRO A 304 -3.50 -29.08 -3.68
C PRO A 304 -3.87 -27.70 -4.24
N LEU A 305 -5.17 -27.39 -4.26
CA LEU A 305 -5.62 -26.09 -4.72
C LEU A 305 -5.09 -24.99 -3.80
N ALA A 306 -4.35 -24.05 -4.37
CA ALA A 306 -3.83 -22.88 -3.70
C ALA A 306 -3.94 -21.68 -4.64
N ALA A 307 -4.96 -20.86 -4.47
CA ALA A 307 -5.18 -19.64 -5.24
C ALA A 307 -5.16 -18.41 -4.33
N TYR A 308 -4.62 -17.30 -4.81
CA TYR A 308 -4.49 -16.05 -4.05
C TYR A 308 -5.27 -14.93 -4.73
N VAL A 309 -6.11 -14.25 -3.98
CA VAL A 309 -6.88 -13.09 -4.44
C VAL A 309 -6.05 -11.83 -4.25
N PHE A 310 -5.63 -11.21 -5.35
CA PHE A 310 -4.71 -10.06 -5.30
C PHE A 310 -5.39 -8.73 -5.65
N LYS A 311 -6.60 -8.77 -6.20
CA LYS A 311 -7.34 -7.57 -6.58
C LYS A 311 -8.84 -7.83 -6.51
N SER A 312 -9.59 -6.84 -6.07
CA SER A 312 -11.04 -6.80 -6.14
C SER A 312 -11.49 -5.46 -6.71
N PHE A 313 -12.43 -5.50 -7.64
CA PHE A 313 -13.01 -4.31 -8.25
C PHE A 313 -14.51 -4.32 -8.04
N THR A 314 -15.04 -3.34 -7.32
CA THR A 314 -16.48 -3.25 -7.05
C THR A 314 -17.09 -2.11 -7.86
N ASP A 315 -18.11 -2.43 -8.64
CA ASP A 315 -18.95 -1.47 -9.32
C ASP A 315 -20.43 -1.65 -8.94
N LYS A 316 -21.32 -0.94 -9.64
CA LYS A 316 -22.77 -1.01 -9.44
C LYS A 316 -23.39 -2.38 -9.81
N TYR A 317 -22.69 -3.23 -10.55
CA TYR A 317 -23.15 -4.56 -10.99
C TYR A 317 -22.64 -5.69 -10.08
N GLY A 318 -21.57 -5.44 -9.34
CA GLY A 318 -21.06 -6.29 -8.27
C GLY A 318 -19.55 -6.20 -8.13
N THR A 319 -18.99 -7.09 -7.31
CA THR A 319 -17.54 -7.22 -7.14
C THR A 319 -17.00 -8.28 -8.09
N LEU A 320 -15.98 -7.89 -8.87
CA LEU A 320 -15.10 -8.78 -9.61
C LEU A 320 -13.87 -9.08 -8.75
N THR A 321 -13.60 -10.36 -8.56
CA THR A 321 -12.49 -10.86 -7.75
C THR A 321 -11.46 -11.50 -8.67
N TYR A 322 -10.24 -10.99 -8.62
CA TYR A 322 -9.11 -11.44 -9.42
C TYR A 322 -8.20 -12.31 -8.59
N PHE A 323 -7.85 -13.47 -9.11
CA PHE A 323 -7.03 -14.43 -8.39
C PHE A 323 -5.99 -15.07 -9.31
N ARG A 324 -4.86 -15.46 -8.72
CA ARG A 324 -3.85 -16.31 -9.36
C ARG A 324 -3.91 -17.70 -8.75
N ILE A 325 -3.96 -18.73 -9.58
CA ILE A 325 -3.81 -20.12 -9.15
C ILE A 325 -2.31 -20.41 -9.08
N PHE A 326 -1.82 -20.84 -7.93
CA PHE A 326 -0.42 -21.23 -7.77
C PHE A 326 -0.22 -22.75 -7.86
N SER A 327 -1.21 -23.53 -7.43
CA SER A 327 -1.22 -25.00 -7.49
C SER A 327 -2.66 -25.49 -7.61
N GLY A 328 -2.86 -26.66 -8.21
CA GLY A 328 -4.18 -27.21 -8.51
C GLY A 328 -4.83 -26.54 -9.72
N SER A 329 -6.07 -26.92 -10.01
CA SER A 329 -6.89 -26.35 -11.07
C SER A 329 -8.27 -25.97 -10.55
N ILE A 330 -8.97 -25.09 -11.27
CA ILE A 330 -10.33 -24.64 -10.94
C ILE A 330 -11.20 -24.74 -12.19
N LYS A 331 -12.41 -25.27 -12.03
CA LYS A 331 -13.46 -25.32 -13.05
C LYS A 331 -14.62 -24.42 -12.68
N SER A 332 -15.36 -23.99 -13.70
CA SER A 332 -16.61 -23.26 -13.50
C SER A 332 -17.59 -24.12 -12.71
N ASN A 333 -18.22 -23.51 -11.70
CA ASN A 333 -19.11 -24.07 -10.68
C ASN A 333 -18.45 -24.87 -9.55
N ASP A 334 -17.12 -24.87 -9.44
CA ASP A 334 -16.44 -25.48 -8.31
C ASP A 334 -16.78 -24.78 -6.99
N ALA A 335 -16.80 -25.58 -5.92
CA ALA A 335 -16.85 -25.09 -4.55
C ALA A 335 -15.41 -25.07 -4.01
N VAL A 336 -14.99 -23.92 -3.49
CA VAL A 336 -13.67 -23.70 -2.89
C VAL A 336 -13.84 -23.24 -1.45
N TRP A 337 -12.81 -23.45 -0.66
CA TRP A 337 -12.75 -23.06 0.74
C TRP A 337 -11.89 -21.80 0.90
N ASN A 338 -12.39 -20.81 1.63
CA ASN A 338 -11.59 -19.66 2.05
C ASN A 338 -11.13 -19.87 3.51
N PRO A 339 -9.87 -20.26 3.75
CA PRO A 339 -9.35 -20.42 5.11
C PRO A 339 -9.19 -19.12 5.89
N ASN A 340 -9.19 -17.94 5.24
CA ASN A 340 -9.12 -16.65 5.93
C ASN A 340 -10.45 -16.31 6.61
N SER A 341 -11.58 -16.65 5.98
CA SER A 341 -12.92 -16.41 6.53
C SER A 341 -13.58 -17.66 7.12
N GLU A 342 -12.98 -18.83 6.95
CA GLU A 342 -13.55 -20.14 7.26
C GLU A 342 -14.93 -20.38 6.61
N GLU A 343 -15.08 -20.00 5.34
CA GLU A 343 -16.34 -20.12 4.61
C GLU A 343 -16.13 -20.79 3.24
N GLU A 344 -17.19 -21.43 2.73
CA GLU A 344 -17.22 -22.01 1.38
C GLU A 344 -17.68 -20.95 0.36
N GLU A 345 -17.02 -20.94 -0.80
CA GLU A 345 -17.31 -20.05 -1.92
C GLU A 345 -17.58 -20.85 -3.19
N ARG A 346 -18.51 -20.36 -4.01
CA ARG A 346 -18.86 -21.02 -5.27
C ARG A 346 -18.41 -20.19 -6.46
N LEU A 347 -17.50 -20.74 -7.24
CA LEU A 347 -16.92 -20.07 -8.40
C LEU A 347 -17.80 -20.28 -9.64
N THR A 348 -18.82 -19.44 -9.82
CA THR A 348 -19.88 -19.67 -10.83
C THR A 348 -19.38 -19.73 -12.28
N GLN A 349 -18.99 -18.59 -12.85
CA GLN A 349 -18.43 -18.47 -14.19
C GLN A 349 -17.00 -17.94 -14.08
N LEU A 350 -16.04 -18.72 -14.58
CA LEU A 350 -14.66 -18.27 -14.71
C LEU A 350 -14.50 -17.38 -15.94
N MET A 351 -13.71 -16.33 -15.77
CA MET A 351 -13.38 -15.38 -16.82
C MET A 351 -11.88 -15.11 -16.83
N VAL A 352 -11.35 -14.85 -18.02
CA VAL A 352 -10.07 -14.17 -18.20
C VAL A 352 -10.38 -12.79 -18.75
N VAL A 353 -9.64 -11.76 -18.33
CA VAL A 353 -9.85 -10.40 -18.82
C VAL A 353 -8.68 -9.93 -19.67
N ARG A 354 -8.97 -9.00 -20.58
CA ARG A 354 -7.97 -8.16 -21.26
C ARG A 354 -8.44 -6.72 -21.16
N GLY A 355 -7.91 -5.98 -20.18
CA GLY A 355 -8.44 -4.68 -19.80
C GLY A 355 -9.92 -4.80 -19.43
N LYS A 356 -10.79 -4.08 -20.14
CA LYS A 356 -12.25 -4.12 -19.95
C LYS A 356 -12.95 -5.34 -20.57
N GLU A 357 -12.30 -6.07 -21.49
CA GLU A 357 -12.93 -7.19 -22.19
C GLU A 357 -12.89 -8.46 -21.33
N GLN A 358 -13.99 -9.21 -21.29
CA GLN A 358 -14.13 -10.42 -20.50
C GLN A 358 -14.33 -11.63 -21.42
N PHE A 359 -13.56 -12.68 -21.20
CA PHE A 359 -13.63 -13.94 -21.93
C PHE A 359 -14.00 -15.07 -20.98
N ASN A 360 -15.16 -15.68 -21.18
CA ASN A 360 -15.55 -16.86 -20.41
C ASN A 360 -14.64 -18.06 -20.74
N VAL A 361 -14.28 -18.79 -19.70
CA VAL A 361 -13.52 -20.05 -19.78
C VAL A 361 -14.15 -21.10 -18.87
N ASP A 362 -14.00 -22.37 -19.23
CA ASP A 362 -14.60 -23.48 -18.45
C ASP A 362 -13.68 -23.94 -17.31
N GLU A 363 -12.37 -23.81 -17.49
CA GLU A 363 -11.34 -24.20 -16.51
C GLU A 363 -10.11 -23.28 -16.59
N LEU A 364 -9.37 -23.24 -15.48
CA LEU A 364 -8.09 -22.56 -15.33
C LEU A 364 -7.09 -23.50 -14.65
N HIS A 365 -5.89 -23.58 -15.21
CA HIS A 365 -4.80 -24.44 -14.74
C HIS A 365 -3.90 -23.73 -13.72
N ALA A 366 -3.04 -24.51 -13.06
CA ALA A 366 -2.02 -23.97 -12.17
C ALA A 366 -1.16 -22.92 -12.90
N GLY A 367 -0.97 -21.78 -12.27
CA GLY A 367 -0.21 -20.66 -12.80
C GLY A 367 -1.03 -19.58 -13.51
N ASP A 368 -2.28 -19.83 -13.92
CA ASP A 368 -3.06 -18.83 -14.65
C ASP A 368 -3.74 -17.80 -13.72
N ILE A 369 -4.17 -16.68 -14.32
CA ILE A 369 -4.91 -15.60 -13.66
C ILE A 369 -6.37 -15.62 -14.12
N GLY A 370 -7.27 -15.70 -13.15
CA GLY A 370 -8.71 -15.77 -13.36
C GLY A 370 -9.47 -14.64 -12.68
N VAL A 371 -10.70 -14.45 -13.13
CA VAL A 371 -11.67 -13.52 -12.58
C VAL A 371 -12.99 -14.23 -12.35
N VAL A 372 -13.61 -13.95 -11.21
CA VAL A 372 -14.95 -14.42 -10.87
C VAL A 372 -15.76 -13.26 -10.31
N ALA A 373 -17.07 -13.28 -10.54
CA ALA A 373 -17.97 -12.28 -10.01
C ALA A 373 -18.67 -12.77 -8.72
N LYS A 374 -18.94 -11.83 -7.81
CA LYS A 374 -19.89 -11.97 -6.69
C LYS A 374 -19.55 -13.06 -5.67
N LEU A 375 -18.29 -13.12 -5.22
CA LEU A 375 -17.94 -13.84 -4.00
C LEU A 375 -18.46 -13.07 -2.77
N ARG A 376 -18.85 -13.80 -1.73
CA ARG A 376 -19.56 -13.23 -0.57
C ARG A 376 -18.66 -12.99 0.64
N HIS A 377 -17.75 -13.92 0.87
CA HIS A 377 -16.89 -14.02 2.04
C HIS A 377 -15.42 -13.72 1.69
N THR A 378 -15.10 -13.65 0.40
CA THR A 378 -13.74 -13.44 -0.12
C THR A 378 -13.42 -11.97 -0.35
N ARG A 379 -12.23 -11.56 0.07
CA ARG A 379 -11.68 -10.21 -0.08
C ARG A 379 -10.32 -10.23 -0.77
N THR A 380 -9.82 -9.05 -1.13
CA THR A 380 -8.43 -8.93 -1.58
C THR A 380 -7.50 -9.35 -0.45
N GLY A 381 -6.50 -10.17 -0.77
CA GLY A 381 -5.56 -10.77 0.17
C GLY A 381 -5.90 -12.19 0.64
N ASP A 382 -7.11 -12.66 0.36
CA ASP A 382 -7.54 -13.98 0.81
C ASP A 382 -6.95 -15.09 -0.06
N THR A 383 -6.92 -16.29 0.52
CA THR A 383 -6.57 -17.52 -0.18
C THR A 383 -7.83 -18.32 -0.47
N LEU A 384 -7.86 -19.04 -1.60
CA LEU A 384 -8.88 -20.02 -1.94
C LEU A 384 -8.21 -21.38 -2.11
N THR A 385 -8.70 -22.40 -1.40
CA THR A 385 -8.12 -23.75 -1.35
C THR A 385 -9.19 -24.84 -1.39
N THR A 386 -8.77 -26.11 -1.32
CA THR A 386 -9.65 -27.17 -0.81
C THR A 386 -9.72 -27.11 0.71
N LYS A 387 -10.81 -27.61 1.30
CA LYS A 387 -11.01 -27.63 2.75
C LYS A 387 -9.96 -28.46 3.49
N ASP A 388 -9.53 -29.58 2.89
CA ASP A 388 -8.53 -30.47 3.48
C ASP A 388 -7.13 -29.87 3.49
N PHE A 389 -6.79 -29.03 2.50
CA PHE A 389 -5.50 -28.35 2.46
C PHE A 389 -5.48 -27.17 3.43
N GLY A 390 -6.48 -26.27 3.34
CA GLY A 390 -6.73 -25.22 4.33
C GLY A 390 -5.56 -24.29 4.67
N ARG A 391 -4.54 -24.16 3.80
CA ARG A 391 -3.37 -23.30 4.03
C ARG A 391 -3.57 -21.90 3.45
N ILE A 392 -2.88 -20.92 4.02
CA ILE A 392 -2.94 -19.52 3.60
C ILE A 392 -1.69 -19.12 2.85
N ILE A 393 -1.86 -18.47 1.72
CA ILE A 393 -0.80 -17.85 0.96
C ILE A 393 -0.55 -16.46 1.57
N PRO A 394 0.66 -16.14 2.09
CA PRO A 394 0.93 -14.84 2.66
C PRO A 394 0.94 -13.77 1.56
N GLY A 395 0.25 -12.67 1.85
CA GLY A 395 0.23 -11.46 1.04
C GLY A 395 1.36 -10.48 1.37
N PRO A 396 1.44 -9.37 0.63
CA PRO A 396 2.30 -8.24 0.98
C PRO A 396 1.97 -7.65 2.36
N THR A 397 2.99 -7.15 3.04
CA THR A 397 2.85 -6.26 4.19
C THR A 397 2.84 -4.82 3.70
N PHE A 398 1.81 -4.08 4.08
CA PHE A 398 1.65 -2.68 3.70
C PHE A 398 2.11 -1.74 4.79
N ASP A 399 2.70 -0.63 4.38
CA ASP A 399 3.05 0.48 5.27
C ASP A 399 1.79 1.10 5.90
N GLN A 400 1.96 1.79 7.03
CA GLN A 400 0.87 2.53 7.63
C GLN A 400 0.45 3.72 6.75
N PRO A 401 -0.85 4.04 6.67
CA PRO A 401 -1.33 5.24 6.00
C PRO A 401 -0.66 6.52 6.52
N ILE A 402 -0.24 7.38 5.60
CA ILE A 402 0.49 8.64 5.91
C ILE A 402 -0.35 9.90 5.66
N TYR A 403 -1.57 9.74 5.15
CA TYR A 403 -2.49 10.83 4.85
C TYR A 403 -3.89 10.49 5.32
N ALA A 404 -4.60 11.45 5.89
CA ALA A 404 -5.92 11.24 6.48
C ALA A 404 -6.88 12.40 6.18
N VAL A 405 -8.15 12.08 6.00
CA VAL A 405 -9.25 13.04 5.85
C VAL A 405 -10.43 12.67 6.75
N ALA A 406 -11.11 13.66 7.30
CA ALA A 406 -12.40 13.44 7.92
C ALA A 406 -13.46 13.44 6.82
N VAL A 407 -14.34 12.44 6.83
CA VAL A 407 -15.39 12.24 5.83
C VAL A 407 -16.76 12.54 6.43
N HIS A 408 -17.55 13.32 5.70
CA HIS A 408 -18.89 13.75 6.11
C HIS A 408 -19.91 13.37 5.05
N PRO A 409 -21.04 12.75 5.41
CA PRO A 409 -22.08 12.43 4.44
C PRO A 409 -22.81 13.69 3.97
N LYS A 410 -23.08 13.80 2.66
CA LYS A 410 -23.82 14.96 2.10
C LYS A 410 -25.31 14.94 2.43
N SER A 411 -25.88 13.77 2.72
CA SER A 411 -27.30 13.60 3.05
C SER A 411 -27.52 12.55 4.14
N GLN A 412 -28.71 12.54 4.73
CA GLN A 412 -29.10 11.49 5.69
C GLN A 412 -29.07 10.08 5.07
N SER A 413 -29.35 9.97 3.76
CA SER A 413 -29.27 8.70 3.04
C SER A 413 -27.83 8.23 2.86
N ASP A 414 -26.89 9.14 2.65
CA ASP A 414 -25.46 8.85 2.59
C ASP A 414 -24.94 8.44 3.97
N SER A 415 -25.41 9.09 5.04
CA SER A 415 -25.06 8.76 6.42
C SER A 415 -25.39 7.31 6.80
N ALA A 416 -26.44 6.72 6.22
CA ALA A 416 -26.79 5.32 6.45
C ALA A 416 -25.86 4.34 5.70
N LYS A 417 -25.17 4.80 4.64
CA LYS A 417 -24.31 3.96 3.77
C LYS A 417 -22.82 4.17 4.00
N ILE A 418 -22.40 5.29 4.58
CA ILE A 418 -20.99 5.68 4.71
C ILE A 418 -20.10 4.55 5.23
N ALA A 419 -20.48 3.90 6.34
CA ALA A 419 -19.69 2.84 6.95
C ALA A 419 -19.54 1.61 6.04
N SER A 420 -20.61 1.18 5.35
CA SER A 420 -20.55 0.02 4.46
C SER A 420 -19.78 0.33 3.18
N THR A 421 -19.89 1.55 2.65
CA THR A 421 -19.12 2.01 1.49
C THR A 421 -17.63 2.10 1.82
N LEU A 422 -17.24 2.74 2.94
CA LEU A 422 -15.84 2.82 3.35
C LEU A 422 -15.24 1.43 3.60
N THR A 423 -16.01 0.52 4.19
CA THR A 423 -15.58 -0.88 4.36
C THR A 423 -15.37 -1.59 3.03
N ALA A 424 -16.25 -1.38 2.04
CA ALA A 424 -16.09 -1.95 0.72
C ALA A 424 -14.84 -1.41 0.00
N LEU A 425 -14.53 -0.11 0.17
CA LEU A 425 -13.31 0.51 -0.38
C LEU A 425 -12.05 -0.07 0.28
N SER A 426 -11.99 -0.15 1.61
CA SER A 426 -10.86 -0.76 2.34
C SER A 426 -10.68 -2.26 2.07
N ASN A 427 -11.76 -3.00 1.80
CA ASN A 427 -11.65 -4.41 1.41
C ASN A 427 -11.09 -4.60 -0.02
N ALA A 428 -11.22 -3.59 -0.88
CA ALA A 428 -10.67 -3.61 -2.23
C ALA A 428 -9.22 -3.11 -2.27
N ASP A 429 -8.85 -2.19 -1.38
CA ASP A 429 -7.50 -1.63 -1.25
C ASP A 429 -7.02 -1.71 0.20
N GLN A 430 -6.09 -2.63 0.47
CA GLN A 430 -5.59 -2.89 1.82
C GLN A 430 -4.74 -1.76 2.41
N THR A 431 -4.36 -0.77 1.59
CA THR A 431 -3.65 0.42 2.06
C THR A 431 -4.62 1.53 2.50
N LEU A 432 -5.93 1.38 2.23
CA LEU A 432 -6.97 2.26 2.76
C LEU A 432 -7.52 1.74 4.07
N ARG A 433 -7.51 2.59 5.10
CA ARG A 433 -8.12 2.29 6.40
C ARG A 433 -9.14 3.34 6.76
N TRP A 434 -10.20 2.95 7.45
CA TRP A 434 -11.13 3.91 8.00
C TRP A 434 -11.44 3.56 9.45
N ARG A 435 -11.71 4.59 10.25
CA ARG A 435 -12.04 4.45 11.67
C ARG A 435 -12.99 5.54 12.11
N GLN A 436 -13.70 5.28 13.19
CA GLN A 436 -14.42 6.33 13.91
C GLN A 436 -13.57 6.77 15.09
N ASP A 437 -13.14 8.03 15.08
CA ASP A 437 -12.28 8.58 16.11
C ASP A 437 -13.13 8.96 17.34
N PRO A 438 -12.88 8.35 18.52
CA PRO A 438 -13.69 8.61 19.70
C PRO A 438 -13.45 10.00 20.31
N ALA A 439 -12.26 10.57 20.12
CA ALA A 439 -11.89 11.87 20.69
C ALA A 439 -12.52 13.03 19.91
N THR A 440 -12.54 12.92 18.58
CA THR A 440 -13.05 13.97 17.69
C THR A 440 -14.46 13.69 17.20
N ARG A 441 -14.98 12.47 17.41
CA ARG A 441 -16.26 11.95 16.91
C ARG A 441 -16.37 12.00 15.38
N GLN A 442 -15.25 12.08 14.68
CA GLN A 442 -15.18 12.11 13.23
C GLN A 442 -15.00 10.70 12.65
N THR A 443 -15.60 10.44 11.50
CA THR A 443 -15.20 9.32 10.65
C THR A 443 -13.98 9.75 9.87
N VAL A 444 -12.88 9.01 10.00
CA VAL A 444 -11.60 9.31 9.37
C VAL A 444 -11.29 8.22 8.35
N LEU A 445 -10.94 8.64 7.14
CA LEU A 445 -10.42 7.79 6.07
C LEU A 445 -8.93 8.10 5.88
N GLU A 446 -8.11 7.07 5.88
CA GLU A 446 -6.65 7.12 5.88
C GLU A 446 -6.12 6.33 4.67
N GLY A 447 -5.09 6.85 4.02
CA GLY A 447 -4.42 6.23 2.88
C GLY A 447 -2.96 6.67 2.72
N MET A 448 -2.33 6.24 1.62
CA MET A 448 -0.93 6.51 1.28
C MET A 448 -0.70 7.92 0.74
N GLY A 449 -1.75 8.62 0.32
CA GLY A 449 -1.63 9.98 -0.20
C GLY A 449 -2.96 10.60 -0.62
N SER A 450 -2.93 11.89 -0.95
CA SER A 450 -4.15 12.63 -1.27
C SER A 450 -4.80 12.16 -2.57
N VAL A 451 -4.03 11.71 -3.56
CA VAL A 451 -4.60 11.28 -4.85
C VAL A 451 -5.39 9.99 -4.68
N GLN A 452 -4.86 9.04 -3.89
CA GLN A 452 -5.58 7.82 -3.56
C GLN A 452 -6.90 8.12 -2.81
N ILE A 453 -6.86 9.01 -1.82
CA ILE A 453 -8.08 9.42 -1.09
C ILE A 453 -9.10 10.06 -2.03
N ASP A 454 -8.68 10.98 -2.90
CA ASP A 454 -9.60 11.64 -3.85
C ASP A 454 -10.29 10.62 -4.77
N ILE A 455 -9.57 9.59 -5.21
CA ILE A 455 -10.13 8.50 -6.02
C ILE A 455 -11.06 7.62 -5.18
N ALA A 456 -10.72 7.33 -3.93
CA ALA A 456 -11.59 6.57 -3.03
C ALA A 456 -12.95 7.29 -2.83
N ILE A 457 -12.93 8.61 -2.65
CA ILE A 457 -14.14 9.45 -2.55
C ILE A 457 -14.93 9.43 -3.86
N LYS A 458 -14.29 9.61 -5.02
CA LYS A 458 -14.98 9.49 -6.32
C LYS A 458 -15.61 8.10 -6.52
N ARG A 459 -14.93 7.03 -6.12
CA ARG A 459 -15.47 5.66 -6.16
C ARG A 459 -16.65 5.50 -5.22
N SER A 460 -16.68 6.17 -4.07
CA SER A 460 -17.84 6.16 -3.17
C SER A 460 -19.09 6.73 -3.84
N GLU A 461 -18.94 7.77 -4.66
CA GLU A 461 -20.05 8.36 -5.43
C GLU A 461 -20.63 7.36 -6.44
N ARG A 462 -19.76 6.57 -7.12
CA ARG A 462 -20.18 5.48 -8.02
C ARG A 462 -20.95 4.36 -7.30
N LEU A 463 -20.64 4.14 -6.01
CA LEU A 463 -21.37 3.24 -5.12
C LEU A 463 -22.64 3.87 -4.51
N GLY A 464 -22.96 5.11 -4.89
CA GLY A 464 -24.16 5.82 -4.46
C GLY A 464 -24.08 6.35 -3.04
N CYS A 465 -22.87 6.70 -2.58
CA CYS A 465 -22.63 7.39 -1.31
C CYS A 465 -21.75 8.63 -1.54
N ASN A 466 -22.34 9.82 -1.37
CA ASN A 466 -21.66 11.08 -1.58
C ASN A 466 -21.11 11.63 -0.26
N MET A 467 -19.85 12.02 -0.28
CA MET A 467 -19.12 12.48 0.91
C MET A 467 -18.40 13.80 0.62
N ASP A 468 -18.28 14.64 1.64
CA ASP A 468 -17.35 15.78 1.68
C ASP A 468 -16.17 15.45 2.58
N THR A 469 -15.02 16.05 2.29
CA THR A 469 -13.79 15.85 3.07
C THR A 469 -13.31 17.13 3.74
N THR A 470 -12.80 17.00 4.95
CA THR A 470 -12.10 18.08 5.67
C THR A 470 -10.79 17.55 6.25
N VAL A 471 -9.92 18.46 6.69
CA VAL A 471 -8.76 18.06 7.50
C VAL A 471 -9.28 17.44 8.81
N PRO A 472 -8.78 16.26 9.23
CA PRO A 472 -9.18 15.66 10.50
C PRO A 472 -8.80 16.57 11.67
N LYS A 473 -9.67 16.66 12.67
CA LYS A 473 -9.31 17.28 13.95
C LYS A 473 -8.18 16.48 14.59
N VAL A 474 -7.27 17.18 15.26
CA VAL A 474 -6.22 16.52 16.04
C VAL A 474 -6.88 15.90 17.28
N PRO A 475 -6.66 14.60 17.55
CA PRO A 475 -7.26 13.92 18.71
C PRO A 475 -6.48 14.28 19.97
N TYR A 476 -6.67 15.50 20.48
CA TYR A 476 -6.10 15.91 21.76
C TYR A 476 -6.70 15.10 22.91
N GLN A 477 -6.05 15.15 24.07
CA GLN A 477 -6.55 14.61 25.34
C GLN A 477 -6.44 15.69 26.43
N GLU A 478 -7.25 15.57 27.47
CA GLU A 478 -7.21 16.47 28.63
C GLU A 478 -6.63 15.75 29.85
N THR A 479 -5.83 16.46 30.64
CA THR A 479 -5.30 15.96 31.90
C THR A 479 -5.16 17.08 32.92
N ILE A 480 -4.73 16.74 34.14
CA ILE A 480 -4.48 17.70 35.21
C ILE A 480 -3.01 17.64 35.65
N THR A 481 -2.54 18.70 36.30
CA THR A 481 -1.14 18.81 36.72
C THR A 481 -0.95 18.82 38.23
N LYS A 482 -2.03 19.04 39.00
CA LYS A 482 -2.02 19.18 40.46
C LYS A 482 -3.23 18.47 41.05
N THR A 483 -3.16 18.19 42.34
CA THR A 483 -4.33 17.76 43.11
C THR A 483 -5.22 18.95 43.42
N ALA A 484 -6.54 18.80 43.27
CA ALA A 484 -7.51 19.79 43.71
C ALA A 484 -8.79 19.13 44.25
N THR A 485 -9.57 19.92 44.99
CA THR A 485 -10.82 19.49 45.60
C THR A 485 -11.94 20.44 45.23
N ALA A 486 -13.15 19.93 45.03
CA ALA A 486 -14.34 20.76 44.87
C ALA A 486 -15.55 20.16 45.59
N VAL A 487 -16.49 21.03 45.92
CA VAL A 487 -17.73 20.68 46.59
C VAL A 487 -18.89 21.17 45.76
N TYR A 488 -19.66 20.23 45.23
CA TYR A 488 -20.83 20.55 44.43
C TYR A 488 -22.11 20.11 45.12
N ARG A 489 -23.06 21.05 45.23
CA ARG A 489 -24.38 20.81 45.81
C ARG A 489 -25.47 20.96 44.76
N HIS A 490 -26.14 19.86 44.44
CA HIS A 490 -27.33 19.84 43.61
C HIS A 490 -28.59 19.89 44.47
N LYS A 491 -29.43 20.93 44.31
CA LYS A 491 -30.73 21.04 45.00
C LYS A 491 -31.79 21.56 44.02
N LYS A 492 -32.84 20.76 43.76
CA LYS A 492 -33.99 21.16 42.93
C LYS A 492 -35.29 20.92 43.68
N GLN A 493 -36.10 21.98 43.87
CA GLN A 493 -37.32 21.93 44.70
C GLN A 493 -38.62 22.40 44.01
N THR A 494 -38.64 22.75 42.72
CA THR A 494 -39.88 23.25 42.06
C THR A 494 -40.48 22.26 41.07
N GLY A 495 -41.77 21.93 41.27
CA GLY A 495 -42.69 21.37 40.27
C GLY A 495 -42.68 19.85 40.05
N GLY A 496 -41.86 19.08 40.76
CA GLY A 496 -41.74 17.63 40.63
C GLY A 496 -41.10 16.97 41.85
N ALA A 497 -40.68 15.70 41.72
CA ALA A 497 -40.02 15.00 42.82
C ALA A 497 -38.67 15.67 43.18
N GLY A 498 -38.46 15.95 44.47
CA GLY A 498 -37.26 16.63 44.96
C GLY A 498 -35.96 15.92 44.58
N GLN A 499 -34.91 16.70 44.37
CA GLN A 499 -33.54 16.21 44.13
C GLN A 499 -32.56 16.91 45.09
N PHE A 500 -31.77 16.11 45.79
CA PHE A 500 -30.70 16.59 46.67
C PHE A 500 -29.47 15.68 46.58
N ALA A 501 -28.29 16.27 46.36
CA ALA A 501 -27.00 15.61 46.52
C ALA A 501 -25.93 16.67 46.83
N GLU A 502 -25.01 16.36 47.72
CA GLU A 502 -23.79 17.14 47.94
C GLU A 502 -22.61 16.18 47.88
N VAL A 503 -21.67 16.45 46.97
CA VAL A 503 -20.49 15.59 46.73
C VAL A 503 -19.24 16.42 46.94
N HIS A 504 -18.33 15.91 47.77
CA HIS A 504 -17.00 16.49 47.98
C HIS A 504 -15.99 15.56 47.32
N LEU A 505 -15.36 16.05 46.27
CA LEU A 505 -14.50 15.26 45.39
C LEU A 505 -13.08 15.82 45.38
N ARG A 506 -12.08 14.95 45.42
CA ARG A 506 -10.68 15.24 45.16
C ARG A 506 -10.28 14.60 43.84
N VAL A 507 -9.55 15.34 43.00
CA VAL A 507 -8.93 14.81 41.77
C VAL A 507 -7.42 14.88 41.89
N GLU A 508 -6.74 13.82 41.45
CA GLU A 508 -5.29 13.68 41.52
C GLU A 508 -4.73 13.25 40.17
N PRO A 509 -3.56 13.78 39.74
CA PRO A 509 -2.91 13.31 38.53
C PRO A 509 -2.42 11.87 38.73
N GLN A 510 -2.56 11.07 37.69
CA GLN A 510 -2.15 9.67 37.62
C GLN A 510 -1.34 9.46 36.32
N ASP A 511 -0.63 8.35 36.20
CA ASP A 511 0.00 7.97 34.93
C ASP A 511 -1.08 7.88 33.84
N PRO A 512 -0.95 8.61 32.71
CA PRO A 512 -1.89 8.52 31.58
C PRO A 512 -2.05 7.11 30.98
N ALA A 513 -1.08 6.21 31.21
CA ALA A 513 -1.17 4.81 30.79
C ALA A 513 -2.09 3.96 31.68
N GLU A 514 -2.42 4.43 32.88
CA GLU A 514 -3.30 3.71 33.80
C GLU A 514 -4.78 4.01 33.50
N GLU A 515 -5.64 3.01 33.71
CA GLU A 515 -7.09 3.20 33.59
C GLU A 515 -7.60 4.16 34.67
N PHE A 516 -8.65 4.91 34.34
CA PHE A 516 -9.31 5.81 35.27
C PHE A 516 -9.73 5.09 36.57
N GLU A 517 -9.18 5.56 37.69
CA GLU A 517 -9.49 5.04 39.02
C GLU A 517 -10.49 5.95 39.75
N PHE A 518 -11.55 5.34 40.30
CA PHE A 518 -12.45 5.99 41.23
C PHE A 518 -12.39 5.30 42.60
N SER A 519 -12.09 6.05 43.66
CA SER A 519 -12.02 5.52 45.02
C SER A 519 -12.91 6.31 46.00
N SER A 520 -13.20 5.68 47.14
CA SER A 520 -14.01 6.26 48.21
C SER A 520 -13.22 6.26 49.51
N GLU A 521 -13.07 7.45 50.10
CA GLU A 521 -12.47 7.73 51.41
C GLU A 521 -13.53 8.27 52.39
N ILE A 522 -14.81 7.94 52.20
CA ILE A 522 -15.90 8.43 53.06
C ILE A 522 -15.77 7.85 54.48
N PHE A 523 -15.72 8.73 55.48
CA PHE A 523 -15.73 8.36 56.89
C PHE A 523 -17.12 8.57 57.52
N GLY A 524 -17.62 7.58 58.26
CA GLY A 524 -18.86 7.71 59.05
C GLY A 524 -20.17 7.59 58.27
N GLY A 525 -20.14 7.24 56.98
CA GLY A 525 -21.34 6.96 56.18
C GLY A 525 -22.13 8.21 55.76
N SER A 526 -21.46 9.34 55.52
CA SER A 526 -22.09 10.60 55.09
C SER A 526 -22.79 10.51 53.71
N VAL A 527 -22.39 9.53 52.89
CA VAL A 527 -23.05 9.11 51.65
C VAL A 527 -23.12 7.59 51.60
N SER A 528 -24.29 7.03 51.27
CA SER A 528 -24.48 5.59 51.15
C SER A 528 -23.82 4.99 49.89
N GLN A 529 -23.41 3.71 49.97
CA GLN A 529 -22.68 3.03 48.90
C GLN A 529 -23.34 3.08 47.51
N PRO A 530 -24.68 2.96 47.37
CA PRO A 530 -25.33 3.12 46.06
C PRO A 530 -25.09 4.50 45.44
N PHE A 531 -25.08 5.56 46.26
CA PHE A 531 -24.84 6.92 45.78
C PHE A 531 -23.36 7.23 45.50
N VAL A 532 -22.43 6.49 46.13
CA VAL A 532 -21.02 6.48 45.71
C VAL A 532 -20.90 5.96 44.27
N GLN A 533 -21.55 4.84 43.95
CA GLN A 533 -21.59 4.30 42.58
C GLN A 533 -22.31 5.24 41.61
N SER A 534 -23.38 5.91 42.04
CA SER A 534 -24.04 6.96 41.24
C SER A 534 -23.09 8.13 40.97
N THR A 535 -22.28 8.53 41.95
CA THR A 535 -21.29 9.59 41.78
C THR A 535 -20.23 9.19 40.76
N GLU A 536 -19.68 7.97 40.88
CA GLU A 536 -18.72 7.42 39.90
C GLU A 536 -19.30 7.42 38.48
N LYS A 537 -20.54 6.95 38.31
CA LYS A 537 -21.23 6.98 37.01
C LYS A 537 -21.31 8.40 36.45
N GLY A 538 -21.58 9.39 37.30
CA GLY A 538 -21.56 10.81 36.93
C GLY A 538 -20.17 11.25 36.47
N VAL A 539 -19.12 10.95 37.22
CA VAL A 539 -17.74 11.30 36.85
C VAL A 539 -17.34 10.66 35.52
N ARG A 540 -17.61 9.36 35.33
CA ARG A 540 -17.29 8.63 34.09
C ARG A 540 -17.97 9.22 32.85
N GLN A 541 -19.14 9.84 32.99
CA GLN A 541 -19.79 10.55 31.88
C GLN A 541 -19.00 11.79 31.42
N VAL A 542 -18.22 12.43 32.28
CA VAL A 542 -17.41 13.60 31.93
C VAL A 542 -16.14 13.19 31.18
N LEU A 543 -15.60 12.00 31.46
CA LEU A 543 -14.32 11.56 30.89
C LEU A 543 -14.30 11.56 29.37
N GLY A 544 -15.42 11.23 28.71
CA GLY A 544 -15.51 11.24 27.24
C GLY A 544 -15.93 12.58 26.63
N ASP A 545 -16.47 13.50 27.44
CA ASP A 545 -16.93 14.83 27.00
C ASP A 545 -15.87 15.91 27.24
N GLY A 546 -14.82 15.63 28.01
CA GLY A 546 -13.85 16.64 28.44
C GLY A 546 -14.42 17.71 29.38
N VAL A 547 -13.55 18.63 29.76
CA VAL A 547 -13.83 19.75 30.67
C VAL A 547 -13.41 21.09 30.06
N ILE A 548 -12.28 21.15 29.36
CA ILE A 548 -11.73 22.41 28.84
C ILE A 548 -11.98 22.61 27.34
N ALA A 549 -11.82 21.56 26.53
CA ALA A 549 -11.86 21.63 25.07
C ALA A 549 -12.62 20.45 24.42
N GLY A 550 -13.39 19.70 25.22
CA GLY A 550 -14.28 18.67 24.71
C GLY A 550 -13.61 17.32 24.43
N TYR A 551 -12.36 17.14 24.87
CA TYR A 551 -11.55 15.97 24.55
C TYR A 551 -11.51 14.94 25.69
N PRO A 552 -11.24 13.65 25.39
CA PRO A 552 -11.18 12.63 26.42
C PRO A 552 -10.17 12.94 27.53
N VAL A 553 -10.59 12.75 28.78
CA VAL A 553 -9.78 12.95 29.97
C VAL A 553 -8.96 11.70 30.28
N VAL A 554 -7.65 11.85 30.48
CA VAL A 554 -6.70 10.77 30.80
C VAL A 554 -5.78 11.13 31.97
N GLY A 555 -5.23 10.12 32.64
CA GLY A 555 -4.26 10.32 33.73
C GLY A 555 -4.85 11.04 34.93
N VAL A 556 -6.10 10.73 35.29
CA VAL A 556 -6.80 11.34 36.43
C VAL A 556 -7.41 10.27 37.32
N LYS A 557 -7.17 10.39 38.63
CA LYS A 557 -7.84 9.64 39.69
C LYS A 557 -8.86 10.53 40.38
N ALA A 558 -10.06 10.02 40.66
CA ALA A 558 -11.10 10.72 41.41
C ALA A 558 -11.41 10.02 42.73
N ILE A 559 -11.49 10.80 43.81
CA ILE A 559 -11.68 10.30 45.18
C ILE A 559 -12.84 11.06 45.81
N ILE A 560 -13.92 10.35 46.18
CA ILE A 560 -14.97 10.92 47.03
C ILE A 560 -14.56 10.79 48.49
N TYR A 561 -14.46 11.90 49.22
CA TYR A 561 -14.02 11.89 50.62
C TYR A 561 -15.10 12.35 51.60
N ASP A 562 -16.13 13.07 51.14
CA ASP A 562 -17.29 13.45 51.95
C ASP A 562 -18.51 13.77 51.06
N GLY A 563 -19.66 14.00 51.69
CA GLY A 563 -20.88 14.43 51.01
C GLY A 563 -22.08 14.52 51.95
N LYS A 564 -23.26 14.81 51.38
CA LYS A 564 -24.53 14.77 52.12
C LYS A 564 -25.64 14.17 51.26
N GLU A 565 -26.37 13.23 51.85
CA GLU A 565 -27.63 12.72 51.32
C GLU A 565 -28.85 13.22 52.12
N HIS A 566 -30.03 13.20 51.49
CA HIS A 566 -31.32 13.49 52.10
C HIS A 566 -32.24 12.29 51.94
N PRO A 567 -32.90 11.79 53.02
CA PRO A 567 -33.64 10.53 52.99
C PRO A 567 -34.74 10.42 51.93
N VAL A 568 -35.32 11.55 51.51
CA VAL A 568 -36.47 11.59 50.59
C VAL A 568 -36.10 12.16 49.22
N ASP A 569 -35.11 13.06 49.17
CA ASP A 569 -34.81 13.85 47.97
C ASP A 569 -33.54 13.35 47.27
N SER A 570 -32.72 12.52 47.91
CA SER A 570 -31.55 11.93 47.25
C SER A 570 -31.93 10.78 46.35
N LYS A 571 -31.46 10.86 45.10
CA LYS A 571 -31.71 9.88 44.05
C LYS A 571 -30.44 9.68 43.24
N ASP A 572 -30.35 8.55 42.56
CA ASP A 572 -29.25 8.20 41.67
C ASP A 572 -28.87 9.35 40.70
N ILE A 573 -29.87 9.93 40.01
CA ILE A 573 -29.65 11.06 39.09
C ILE A 573 -29.09 12.31 39.78
N ALA A 574 -29.44 12.57 41.05
CA ALA A 574 -28.96 13.74 41.77
C ALA A 574 -27.47 13.61 42.08
N PHE A 575 -27.02 12.43 42.49
CA PHE A 575 -25.61 12.14 42.73
C PHE A 575 -24.79 12.04 41.44
N GLN A 576 -25.35 11.54 40.34
CA GLN A 576 -24.70 11.64 39.02
C GLN A 576 -24.45 13.10 38.63
N ILE A 577 -25.46 13.97 38.75
CA ILE A 577 -25.32 15.41 38.45
C ILE A 577 -24.30 16.06 39.39
N ALA A 578 -24.36 15.76 40.69
CA ALA A 578 -23.42 16.33 41.65
C ALA A 578 -21.98 15.86 41.43
N GLY A 579 -21.78 14.58 41.09
CA GLY A 579 -20.47 14.04 40.71
C GLY A 579 -19.89 14.72 39.47
N ARG A 580 -20.71 14.94 38.43
CA ARG A 580 -20.29 15.70 37.23
C ARG A 580 -19.85 17.13 37.58
N GLY A 581 -20.65 17.82 38.39
CA GLY A 581 -20.36 19.19 38.83
C GLY A 581 -19.07 19.27 39.65
N ALA A 582 -18.94 18.42 40.67
CA ALA A 582 -17.77 18.39 41.54
C ALA A 582 -16.50 18.02 40.76
N PHE A 583 -16.57 17.07 39.84
CA PHE A 583 -15.41 16.71 39.01
C PHE A 583 -14.98 17.86 38.10
N ARG A 584 -15.91 18.54 37.42
CA ARG A 584 -15.58 19.67 36.54
C ARG A 584 -14.93 20.83 37.29
N GLU A 585 -15.48 21.20 38.46
CA GLU A 585 -14.90 22.25 39.30
C GLU A 585 -13.52 21.85 39.83
N ALA A 586 -13.37 20.63 40.34
CA ALA A 586 -12.09 20.13 40.83
C ALA A 586 -11.05 20.07 39.71
N PHE A 587 -11.44 19.62 38.52
CA PHE A 587 -10.57 19.55 37.34
C PHE A 587 -10.07 20.95 36.93
N GLN A 588 -10.94 21.97 36.93
CA GLN A 588 -10.55 23.35 36.60
C GLN A 588 -9.53 23.93 37.58
N GLU A 589 -9.63 23.60 38.87
CA GLU A 589 -8.69 24.04 39.91
C GLU A 589 -7.40 23.20 39.94
N ALA A 590 -7.41 22.00 39.33
CA ALA A 590 -6.28 21.05 39.30
C ALA A 590 -5.19 21.40 38.27
N GLY A 591 -5.25 22.60 37.68
CA GLY A 591 -4.36 23.03 36.60
C GLY A 591 -4.51 22.15 35.35
N PRO A 592 -5.63 22.28 34.61
CA PRO A 592 -5.87 21.57 33.36
C PRO A 592 -4.74 21.75 32.34
N ALA A 593 -4.46 20.69 31.59
CA ALA A 593 -3.52 20.71 30.47
C ALA A 593 -4.08 19.90 29.30
N LEU A 594 -3.76 20.34 28.08
CA LEU A 594 -3.99 19.55 26.87
C LEU A 594 -2.75 18.71 26.56
N LEU A 595 -3.01 17.51 26.06
CA LEU A 595 -2.02 16.62 25.49
C LEU A 595 -2.25 16.49 23.99
N GLU A 596 -1.19 16.58 23.19
CA GLU A 596 -1.22 16.32 21.74
C GLU A 596 -0.49 15.01 21.40
N PRO A 597 -0.97 14.30 20.36
CA PRO A 597 -0.30 13.10 19.88
C PRO A 597 1.03 13.45 19.20
N ILE A 598 2.08 12.77 19.64
CA ILE A 598 3.43 12.82 19.06
C ILE A 598 3.65 11.59 18.21
N MET A 599 4.03 11.83 16.96
CA MET A 599 4.33 10.79 16.00
C MET A 599 5.84 10.52 16.00
N TYR A 600 6.22 9.25 16.03
CA TYR A 600 7.55 8.83 15.61
C TYR A 600 7.56 8.75 14.08
N VAL A 601 8.47 9.47 13.45
CA VAL A 601 8.55 9.65 12.00
C VAL A 601 9.91 9.18 11.52
N GLU A 602 9.92 8.31 10.50
CA GLU A 602 11.13 7.95 9.77
C GLU A 602 11.05 8.50 8.35
N VAL A 603 11.95 9.43 8.01
CA VAL A 603 12.00 10.06 6.69
C VAL A 603 13.21 9.55 5.95
N THR A 604 12.99 8.82 4.86
CA THR A 604 14.04 8.31 3.98
C THR A 604 14.17 9.21 2.75
N ILE A 605 15.31 9.86 2.60
CA ILE A 605 15.57 10.85 1.55
C ILE A 605 16.94 10.66 0.91
N PRO A 606 17.15 11.18 -0.31
CA PRO A 606 18.50 11.37 -0.85
C PRO A 606 19.36 12.25 0.05
N GLU A 607 20.67 12.01 0.08
CA GLU A 607 21.63 12.76 0.92
C GLU A 607 21.66 14.27 0.59
N ASP A 608 21.45 14.62 -0.68
CA ASP A 608 21.42 16.01 -1.16
C ASP A 608 20.30 16.85 -0.51
N SER A 609 19.22 16.19 -0.09
CA SER A 609 18.00 16.82 0.45
C SER A 609 18.02 16.90 1.98
N MET A 610 19.07 16.38 2.64
CA MET A 610 19.13 16.26 4.08
C MET A 610 19.00 17.60 4.83
N GLY A 611 19.71 18.63 4.36
CA GLY A 611 19.72 19.93 5.02
C GLY A 611 18.34 20.56 5.10
N ASP A 612 17.61 20.54 3.99
CA ASP A 612 16.28 21.14 3.88
C ASP A 612 15.27 20.41 4.76
N ILE A 613 15.30 19.07 4.78
CA ILE A 613 14.38 18.27 5.61
C ILE A 613 14.67 18.41 7.11
N MET A 614 15.95 18.48 7.51
CA MET A 614 16.30 18.74 8.90
C MET A 614 15.78 20.11 9.37
N SER A 615 15.89 21.13 8.51
CA SER A 615 15.38 22.47 8.80
C SER A 615 13.84 22.48 8.90
N ASP A 616 13.15 21.82 7.97
CA ASP A 616 11.68 21.73 7.97
C ASP A 616 11.16 20.99 9.20
N LEU A 617 11.70 19.80 9.54
CA LEU A 617 11.31 19.05 10.73
C LEU A 617 11.51 19.87 12.01
N THR A 618 12.62 20.61 12.10
CA THR A 618 12.87 21.49 13.25
C THR A 618 11.84 22.63 13.32
N SER A 619 11.46 23.22 12.18
CA SER A 619 10.44 24.26 12.12
C SER A 619 9.05 23.76 12.56
N ARG A 620 8.77 22.47 12.35
CA ARG A 620 7.54 21.75 12.75
C ARG A 620 7.58 21.21 14.16
N ARG A 621 8.39 21.79 15.04
CA ARG A 621 8.58 21.33 16.44
C ARG A 621 9.08 19.87 16.54
N GLY A 622 9.69 19.36 15.49
CA GLY A 622 10.26 18.02 15.45
C GLY A 622 11.54 17.92 16.28
N ARG A 623 11.71 16.80 16.99
CA ARG A 623 12.91 16.45 17.74
C ARG A 623 13.60 15.26 17.10
N VAL A 624 14.66 15.52 16.35
CA VAL A 624 15.46 14.50 15.67
C VAL A 624 16.17 13.64 16.72
N GLN A 625 15.97 12.32 16.63
CA GLN A 625 16.59 11.31 17.49
C GLN A 625 17.90 10.78 16.90
N GLY A 626 17.96 10.66 15.58
CA GLY A 626 19.13 10.10 14.89
C GLY A 626 19.03 10.21 13.39
N ILE A 627 20.17 9.98 12.74
CA ILE A 627 20.31 9.94 11.29
C ILE A 627 21.09 8.68 10.97
N ASP A 628 20.47 7.78 10.21
CA ASP A 628 21.10 6.58 9.68
C ASP A 628 21.36 6.73 8.18
N THR A 629 22.28 5.92 7.66
CA THR A 629 22.54 5.82 6.21
C THR A 629 22.16 4.43 5.75
N LEU A 630 21.28 4.35 4.75
CA LEU A 630 20.80 3.11 4.15
C LEU A 630 20.95 3.20 2.64
N ALA A 631 21.88 2.41 2.07
CA ALA A 631 22.07 2.29 0.61
C ALA A 631 22.17 3.65 -0.13
N GLY A 632 23.02 4.57 0.37
CA GLY A 632 23.19 5.90 -0.23
C GLY A 632 21.97 6.83 -0.07
N ARG A 633 21.07 6.49 0.87
CA ARG A 633 19.97 7.33 1.33
C ARG A 633 20.18 7.64 2.80
N SER A 634 19.66 8.78 3.21
CA SER A 634 19.60 9.14 4.60
C SER A 634 18.24 8.83 5.20
N VAL A 635 18.24 8.25 6.40
CA VAL A 635 17.03 7.98 7.18
C VAL A 635 17.07 8.87 8.42
N ILE A 636 16.18 9.86 8.47
CA ILE A 636 16.03 10.77 9.61
C ILE A 636 14.93 10.22 10.51
N LYS A 637 15.26 9.99 11.79
CA LYS A 637 14.31 9.54 12.81
C LYS A 637 13.97 10.70 13.73
N ALA A 638 12.69 11.05 13.87
CA ALA A 638 12.26 12.20 14.65
C ALA A 638 10.92 11.99 15.36
N HIS A 639 10.73 12.67 16.49
CA HIS A 639 9.41 12.84 17.10
C HIS A 639 8.79 14.17 16.68
N VAL A 640 7.60 14.15 16.10
CA VAL A 640 6.94 15.35 15.58
C VAL A 640 5.45 15.35 15.98
N PRO A 641 4.89 16.47 16.46
CA PRO A 641 3.47 16.55 16.75
C PRO A 641 2.61 16.32 15.51
N LEU A 642 1.54 15.51 15.62
CA LEU A 642 0.66 15.20 14.49
C LEU A 642 0.05 16.47 13.85
N SER A 643 -0.24 17.48 14.67
CA SER A 643 -0.77 18.78 14.28
C SER A 643 0.08 19.49 13.21
N GLU A 644 1.38 19.22 13.16
CA GLU A 644 2.34 19.87 12.26
C GLU A 644 2.58 19.10 10.96
N ILE A 645 2.16 17.82 10.90
CA ILE A 645 2.52 16.89 9.82
C ILE A 645 1.34 16.23 9.10
N GLN A 646 0.10 16.66 9.35
CA GLN A 646 -1.10 16.09 8.70
C GLN A 646 -1.05 16.12 7.15
N ARG A 647 -0.26 17.02 6.57
CA ARG A 647 -0.07 17.18 5.12
C ARG A 647 1.38 16.97 4.66
N TYR A 648 2.22 16.40 5.52
CA TYR A 648 3.67 16.35 5.31
C TYR A 648 4.09 15.57 4.06
N SER A 649 3.29 14.59 3.60
CA SER A 649 3.56 13.85 2.35
C SER A 649 3.72 14.76 1.12
N ASN A 650 2.88 15.78 1.00
CA ASN A 650 2.91 16.71 -0.12
C ASN A 650 4.14 17.64 -0.03
N ASP A 651 4.42 18.14 1.17
CA ASP A 651 5.55 19.03 1.43
C ASP A 651 6.88 18.29 1.22
N LEU A 652 7.00 17.07 1.74
CA LEU A 652 8.18 16.22 1.56
C LEU A 652 8.45 15.93 0.09
N ARG A 653 7.42 15.57 -0.69
CA ARG A 653 7.58 15.34 -2.13
C ARG A 653 8.05 16.59 -2.84
N SER A 654 7.50 17.76 -2.49
CA SER A 654 7.93 19.03 -3.07
C SER A 654 9.42 19.31 -2.79
N MET A 655 9.85 19.15 -1.53
CA MET A 655 11.24 19.41 -1.10
C MET A 655 12.26 18.42 -1.67
N THR A 656 11.85 17.19 -1.94
CA THR A 656 12.76 16.10 -2.36
C THR A 656 12.66 15.75 -3.85
N ALA A 657 11.93 16.56 -4.64
CA ALA A 657 11.58 16.25 -6.02
C ALA A 657 10.92 14.85 -6.18
N GLY A 658 10.02 14.52 -5.24
CA GLY A 658 9.31 13.26 -5.18
C GLY A 658 10.14 12.09 -4.64
N ARG A 659 11.40 12.32 -4.23
CA ARG A 659 12.31 11.25 -3.84
C ARG A 659 12.21 10.83 -2.38
N GLY A 660 11.59 11.63 -1.52
CA GLY A 660 11.42 11.37 -0.11
C GLY A 660 10.22 10.46 0.15
N VAL A 661 10.42 9.48 1.03
CA VAL A 661 9.36 8.65 1.59
C VAL A 661 9.41 8.81 3.11
N PHE A 662 8.27 8.84 3.77
CA PHE A 662 8.24 8.77 5.22
C PHE A 662 7.19 7.79 5.71
N SER A 663 7.40 7.27 6.90
CA SER A 663 6.41 6.56 7.71
C SER A 663 6.19 7.32 9.00
N MET A 664 5.03 7.12 9.63
CA MET A 664 4.75 7.66 10.95
C MET A 664 3.95 6.68 11.79
N GLU A 665 4.26 6.62 13.09
CA GLU A 665 3.55 5.81 14.08
C GLU A 665 3.32 6.62 15.35
N LEU A 666 2.21 6.36 16.06
CA LEU A 666 1.94 7.05 17.32
C LEU A 666 3.00 6.65 18.36
N SER A 667 3.78 7.62 18.82
CA SER A 667 4.77 7.39 19.87
C SER A 667 4.20 7.60 21.27
N GLY A 668 3.24 8.50 21.42
CA GLY A 668 2.68 8.88 22.71
C GLY A 668 2.03 10.25 22.68
N TYR A 669 1.82 10.82 23.86
CA TYR A 669 1.19 12.12 24.04
C TYR A 669 2.10 13.04 24.87
N GLU A 670 2.25 14.29 24.44
CA GLU A 670 2.99 15.31 25.17
C GLU A 670 2.11 16.53 25.45
N ARG A 671 2.49 17.33 26.45
CA ARG A 671 1.76 18.57 26.78
C ARG A 671 1.86 19.57 25.64
N VAL A 672 0.70 20.11 25.26
CA VAL A 672 0.61 21.21 24.29
C VAL A 672 1.30 22.45 24.86
N PRO A 673 2.16 23.13 24.07
CA PRO A 673 2.74 24.42 24.45
C PRO A 673 1.67 25.45 24.83
N SER A 674 1.93 26.23 25.88
CA SER A 674 0.93 27.15 26.46
C SER A 674 0.39 28.18 25.47
N ASN A 675 1.18 28.59 24.47
CA ASN A 675 0.78 29.51 23.42
C ASN A 675 -0.27 28.93 22.44
N LEU A 676 -0.31 27.61 22.27
CA LEU A 676 -1.28 26.93 21.38
C LEU A 676 -2.54 26.50 22.13
N THR A 677 -2.43 26.22 23.43
CA THR A 677 -3.54 25.77 24.27
C THR A 677 -4.73 26.73 24.26
N GLU A 678 -4.48 28.05 24.34
CA GLU A 678 -5.55 29.06 24.35
C GLU A 678 -6.34 29.09 23.03
N GLU A 679 -5.65 28.92 21.90
CA GLU A 679 -6.26 28.90 20.58
C GLU A 679 -7.16 27.68 20.39
N ILE A 680 -6.69 26.50 20.82
CA ILE A 680 -7.47 25.24 20.74
C ILE A 680 -8.74 25.32 21.60
N ILE A 681 -8.63 25.82 22.82
CA ILE A 681 -9.79 26.00 23.72
C ILE A 681 -10.79 27.02 23.13
N ALA A 682 -10.28 28.10 22.53
CA ALA A 682 -11.14 29.11 21.90
C ALA A 682 -11.89 28.56 20.68
N ALA A 683 -11.21 27.76 19.85
CA ALA A 683 -11.82 27.11 18.69
C ALA A 683 -12.98 26.19 19.10
N HIS A 684 -12.77 25.35 20.12
CA HIS A 684 -13.82 24.46 20.63
C HIS A 684 -15.04 25.23 21.15
N LYS A 685 -14.82 26.29 21.94
CA LYS A 685 -15.90 27.16 22.46
C LYS A 685 -16.68 27.89 21.38
N ALA A 686 -16.09 28.11 20.21
CA ALA A 686 -16.79 28.71 19.07
C ALA A 686 -17.72 27.69 18.40
N GLU A 687 -17.28 26.43 18.27
CA GLU A 687 -18.10 25.33 17.73
C GLU A 687 -19.30 25.01 18.64
N GLU A 688 -19.12 24.94 19.96
CA GLU A 688 -20.23 24.73 20.92
C GLU A 688 -21.33 25.80 20.84
N LYS A 689 -21.04 26.98 20.28
CA LYS A 689 -22.03 28.05 20.12
C LYS A 689 -22.73 28.02 18.76
N SER A 690 -22.17 27.29 17.78
CA SER A 690 -22.75 27.14 16.45
C SER A 690 -23.68 25.93 16.32
N ASP A 691 -23.43 24.90 17.13
CA ASP A 691 -24.32 23.74 17.33
C ASP A 691 -25.44 24.05 18.33
#